data_AF-A0A933NUA9-F1
#
_entry.id   AF-A0A933NUA9-F1
#
_cell.length_a   1.000
_cell.length_b   1.000
_cell.length_c   1.000
_cell.angle_alpha   90.00
_cell.angle_beta   90.00
_cell.angle_gamma   90.00
#
_symmetry.space_group_name_H-M   'P 1'
#
loop_
_entity.id
_entity.type
_entity.pdbx_description
1 polymer ?
#
loop_
_entity_poly.entity_id
_entity_poly.type
_entity_poly.pdbx_seq_one_letter_code
_entity_poly.pdbx_strand_id
1 'polypeptide(L)'
;FMIAAPERIRVNCDLRHVNVVLCCDPKAFTHTNPLDGMSEGGSLVWESEEEGEQAWERLPLWARKQILDKKIRVFTLPGFQIARNATDRGDLQLRMQGNAFLGAFFAVSPMLQDFGITQEQFRDAVHKQYVKKFGRLGDGVVKSNMEVMTKGFELVREINVGALEAPDRSTLRGKALLPVIGGNGNGDGCGSGCRSHPIPEGQQERTPLTRVAVFDAEFRSTYGYDQPASPLAALGVMAAGSGDTASKYVARRETPLYIPENCTQCMECIAVCPDTALPNCSQDFDTILRTAITNYVEDPSERQKMLGLVPEIDKRTRELMRDSVAKNSGTPLQTFVRQVTNDVNGFSDTAKTQLFNVLDKIPMAYQKANAIFATPEKKKPGGGGIFSIFVSDLCKGCAACVTACGEHEALRMVQETEEVNAEHESGTAFLDLLPDTPQKYLGLYNDTRPQDSKTATLRNMLMVRRNYDALVSGDGACAGCGEKSILRAVAAVTEAYMRPLYHAKADRLRAKADELDKDGVQRLTALKERNKDEYDLLRQAIAHMLMGLGGEDDKDTRTRMAAHGPISDRDLIDAITAVMRQEAFNHKNLQPIDGRLANGMSVMAMAAHTGCNTVYGSTPPNNPHPYPWMNSLFQDGITVGWLMGESFIVDHGRRSVIPERLFDALMHRETGVISPREYYEYVHFSDALMTDQEILELPKVWVVGGDGGMGDIGYQNMSKVILQNRPNIKAVMLDTQVYSNTGGQNSDSTPMLGGNDMNVFGAATQGKNNEKKTVAETFLAGHGSPFVAQVSIANAPKLYRSILDGLEYRGTAFLQCFTTCQPEHGVPDDMALTQAQRVRDSRGAPEFVFNPRLGETYQEALDLKGNPSIEMDWYESKLKGSNEPYRYTVAHWCATEARFRNHLKKVKQEEAAKLVPLENMLVRITQQDVVYRRYLREDHRAYVPDFGVYIKTQGSNGDAEYRSLSRQLVLFCVERRKAWRMLQSKAGIENREYKAQRALLVDVDAGKVSKDDLFAHGPLLLKERMPAPAGHKPAAPAVQPPVAKPAAADAAATTH
;
A
#
# COMPACT_ATOMS: atom_id res chain seq x y z
N PHE A 1 5.09 -4.19 32.72
CA PHE A 1 5.76 -4.84 33.87
C PHE A 1 4.83 -4.86 35.08
N MET A 2 4.85 -5.92 35.88
CA MET A 2 4.07 -6.02 37.12
C MET A 2 5.04 -6.28 38.27
N ILE A 3 4.91 -5.52 39.36
CA ILE A 3 5.64 -5.72 40.60
C ILE A 3 4.60 -5.91 41.71
N ALA A 4 4.74 -6.98 42.48
CA ALA A 4 3.99 -7.18 43.70
C ALA A 4 5.00 -7.27 44.85
N ALA A 5 4.81 -6.44 45.87
CA ALA A 5 5.67 -6.40 47.05
C ALA A 5 4.82 -6.09 48.29
N PRO A 6 5.20 -6.60 49.48
CA PRO A 6 4.53 -6.24 50.74
C PRO A 6 4.80 -4.78 51.13
N GLU A 7 5.88 -4.21 50.61
CA GLU A 7 6.28 -2.82 50.84
C GLU A 7 5.92 -1.91 49.66
N ARG A 8 6.01 -0.59 49.88
CA ARG A 8 5.80 0.41 48.84
C ARG A 8 6.82 0.25 47.71
N ILE A 9 6.32 0.01 46.50
CA ILE A 9 7.12 -0.03 45.27
C ILE A 9 7.66 1.37 44.98
N ARG A 10 8.99 1.49 44.88
CA ARG A 10 9.70 2.74 44.52
C ARG A 10 10.29 2.72 43.11
N VAL A 11 10.18 1.59 42.42
CA VAL A 11 10.73 1.38 41.07
C VAL A 11 9.79 1.99 40.04
N ASN A 12 10.30 2.86 39.18
CA ASN A 12 9.60 3.45 38.04
C ASN A 12 10.50 3.39 36.79
N CYS A 13 10.97 2.19 36.47
CA CYS A 13 11.80 1.89 35.31
C CYS A 13 11.51 0.45 34.82
N ASP A 14 12.06 0.08 33.67
CA ASP A 14 11.99 -1.29 33.15
C ASP A 14 12.67 -2.28 34.11
N LEU A 15 12.13 -3.49 34.18
CA LEU A 15 12.63 -4.50 35.12
C LEU A 15 13.93 -5.13 34.60
N ARG A 16 15.01 -5.01 35.38
CA ARG A 16 16.29 -5.71 35.14
C ARG A 16 16.48 -6.97 36.01
N HIS A 17 15.56 -7.21 36.95
CA HIS A 17 15.51 -8.39 37.81
C HIS A 17 14.09 -8.94 37.79
N VAL A 18 13.88 -9.99 37.01
CA VAL A 18 12.57 -10.57 36.76
C VAL A 18 12.54 -11.98 37.33
N ASN A 19 11.52 -12.30 38.14
CA ASN A 19 11.33 -13.64 38.70
C ASN A 19 10.54 -14.56 37.77
N VAL A 20 9.60 -14.01 37.01
CA VAL A 20 8.73 -14.77 36.11
C VAL A 20 8.52 -14.00 34.80
N VAL A 21 8.75 -14.66 33.66
CA VAL A 21 8.42 -14.15 32.32
C VAL A 21 7.32 -15.00 31.72
N LEU A 22 6.28 -14.35 31.19
CA LEU A 22 5.22 -14.99 30.41
C LEU A 22 5.46 -14.66 28.93
N CYS A 23 5.73 -15.68 28.14
CA CYS A 23 6.06 -15.57 26.73
C CYS A 23 4.97 -16.28 25.91
N CYS A 24 3.92 -15.53 25.56
CA CYS A 24 2.79 -16.04 24.76
C CYS A 24 3.08 -16.17 23.26
N ASP A 25 4.31 -15.85 22.85
CA ASP A 25 4.76 -15.96 21.47
C ASP A 25 5.60 -17.24 21.30
N PRO A 26 5.10 -18.23 20.53
CA PRO A 26 5.83 -19.47 20.28
C PRO A 26 7.12 -19.25 19.47
N LYS A 27 7.30 -18.10 18.83
CA LYS A 27 8.47 -17.77 18.01
C LYS A 27 9.39 -16.75 18.68
N ALA A 28 9.20 -16.40 19.96
CA ALA A 28 9.95 -15.32 20.62
C ALA A 28 11.48 -15.44 20.46
N PHE A 29 12.04 -16.63 20.64
CA PHE A 29 13.48 -16.87 20.52
C PHE A 29 14.07 -16.66 19.11
N THR A 30 13.21 -16.52 18.08
CA THR A 30 13.64 -16.22 16.70
C THR A 30 13.93 -14.74 16.47
N HIS A 31 13.45 -13.84 17.33
CA HIS A 31 13.51 -12.38 17.09
C HIS A 31 13.69 -11.52 18.34
N THR A 32 13.71 -12.10 19.54
CA THR A 32 13.98 -11.37 20.78
C THR A 32 14.61 -12.27 21.85
N ASN A 33 15.08 -11.67 22.94
CA ASN A 33 15.58 -12.37 24.12
C ASN A 33 14.55 -12.32 25.27
N PRO A 34 13.68 -13.32 25.44
CA PRO A 34 12.72 -13.35 26.54
C PRO A 34 13.38 -13.61 27.91
N LEU A 35 14.67 -13.93 27.97
CA LEU A 35 15.42 -14.19 29.19
C LEU A 35 16.16 -12.96 29.73
N ASP A 36 16.07 -11.81 29.04
CA ASP A 36 16.73 -10.60 29.51
C ASP A 36 16.17 -10.16 30.88
N GLY A 37 17.09 -9.78 31.77
CA GLY A 37 16.76 -9.46 33.17
C GLY A 37 16.29 -10.65 34.04
N MET A 38 16.26 -11.88 33.54
CA MET A 38 15.85 -13.05 34.34
C MET A 38 16.82 -13.29 35.52
N SER A 39 16.25 -13.48 36.70
CA SER A 39 16.98 -13.77 37.95
C SER A 39 17.43 -15.24 38.02
N GLU A 40 18.44 -15.54 38.85
CA GLU A 40 18.83 -16.94 39.11
C GLU A 40 17.63 -17.71 39.70
N GLY A 41 17.33 -18.91 39.17
CA GLY A 41 16.17 -19.70 39.59
C GLY A 41 14.82 -19.17 39.10
N GLY A 42 14.79 -18.11 38.28
CA GLY A 42 13.56 -17.54 37.73
C GLY A 42 12.82 -18.49 36.77
N SER A 43 11.54 -18.23 36.53
CA SER A 43 10.66 -19.07 35.71
C SER A 43 10.30 -18.42 34.38
N LEU A 44 10.49 -19.12 33.27
CA LEU A 44 9.95 -18.76 31.96
C LEU A 44 8.73 -19.65 31.66
N VAL A 45 7.57 -19.07 31.37
CA VAL A 45 6.43 -19.79 30.78
C VAL A 45 6.34 -19.44 29.30
N TRP A 46 6.45 -20.42 28.43
CA TRP A 46 6.53 -20.23 26.98
C TRP A 46 5.39 -20.94 26.25
N GLU A 47 4.77 -20.27 25.27
CA GLU A 47 3.75 -20.87 24.40
C GLU A 47 4.38 -22.00 23.56
N SER A 48 3.98 -23.24 23.82
CA SER A 48 4.38 -24.39 23.01
C SER A 48 3.46 -25.59 23.28
N GLU A 49 3.25 -26.40 22.25
CA GLU A 49 2.63 -27.73 22.35
C GLU A 49 3.70 -28.84 22.47
N GLU A 50 4.98 -28.52 22.27
CA GLU A 50 6.09 -29.47 22.38
C GLU A 50 6.51 -29.64 23.86
N GLU A 51 6.89 -30.87 24.23
CA GLU A 51 7.29 -31.24 25.59
C GLU A 51 8.71 -31.86 25.61
N GLY A 52 9.33 -31.89 26.80
CA GLY A 52 10.59 -32.60 27.03
C GLY A 52 11.76 -32.10 26.17
N GLU A 53 12.50 -33.03 25.57
CA GLU A 53 13.68 -32.71 24.74
C GLU A 53 13.33 -31.92 23.47
N GLN A 54 12.14 -32.11 22.90
CA GLN A 54 11.73 -31.39 21.69
C GLN A 54 11.63 -29.89 21.94
N ALA A 55 11.00 -29.49 23.05
CA ALA A 55 10.94 -28.09 23.46
C ALA A 55 12.34 -27.50 23.73
N TRP A 56 13.27 -28.31 24.27
CA TRP A 56 14.66 -27.89 24.50
C TRP A 56 15.41 -27.65 23.19
N GLU A 57 15.19 -28.48 22.16
CA GLU A 57 15.77 -28.29 20.82
C GLU A 57 15.34 -26.98 20.15
N ARG A 58 14.17 -26.43 20.52
CA ARG A 58 13.68 -25.14 20.03
C ARG A 58 14.33 -23.91 20.67
N LEU A 59 15.12 -24.09 21.72
CA LEU A 59 15.86 -23.00 22.34
C LEU A 59 17.22 -22.86 21.64
N PRO A 60 17.65 -21.63 21.27
CA PRO A 60 18.95 -21.44 20.65
C PRO A 60 20.08 -21.70 21.66
N LEU A 61 21.28 -22.02 21.17
CA LEU A 61 22.44 -22.34 22.01
C LEU A 61 22.71 -21.27 23.10
N TRP A 62 22.60 -19.98 22.77
CA TRP A 62 22.80 -18.89 23.73
C TRP A 62 21.76 -18.91 24.86
N ALA A 63 20.50 -19.24 24.56
CA ALA A 63 19.43 -19.30 25.55
C ALA A 63 19.63 -20.50 26.46
N ARG A 64 19.97 -21.67 25.90
CA ARG A 64 20.29 -22.88 26.67
C ARG A 64 21.43 -22.64 27.66
N LYS A 65 22.49 -21.97 27.22
CA LYS A 65 23.61 -21.59 28.09
C LYS A 65 23.15 -20.70 29.23
N GLN A 66 22.38 -19.64 28.93
CA GLN A 66 21.85 -18.74 29.96
C GLN A 66 20.92 -19.47 30.94
N ILE A 67 20.09 -20.39 30.46
CA ILE A 67 19.19 -21.21 31.28
C ILE A 67 19.98 -22.08 32.26
N LEU A 68 21.03 -22.75 31.79
CA LEU A 68 21.91 -23.56 32.63
C LEU A 68 22.67 -22.70 33.66
N ASP A 69 23.31 -21.62 33.21
CA ASP A 69 24.15 -20.75 34.04
C ASP A 69 23.33 -20.11 35.17
N LYS A 70 22.11 -19.63 34.87
CA LYS A 70 21.21 -18.99 35.83
C LYS A 70 20.21 -19.96 36.46
N LYS A 71 20.28 -21.27 36.18
CA LYS A 71 19.34 -22.29 36.67
C LYS A 71 17.88 -21.87 36.44
N ILE A 72 17.59 -21.31 35.27
CA ILE A 72 16.23 -20.85 34.91
C ILE A 72 15.33 -22.08 34.75
N ARG A 73 14.14 -22.00 35.32
CA ARG A 73 13.10 -23.02 35.18
C ARG A 73 12.27 -22.70 33.95
N VAL A 74 12.25 -23.59 32.97
CA VAL A 74 11.51 -23.37 31.72
C VAL A 74 10.26 -24.22 31.72
N PHE A 75 9.13 -23.58 31.42
CA PHE A 75 7.83 -24.21 31.36
C PHE A 75 7.20 -23.97 29.99
N THR A 76 6.48 -24.97 29.48
CA THR A 76 5.64 -24.84 28.28
C THR A 76 4.16 -24.79 28.66
N LEU A 77 3.38 -24.08 27.85
CA LEU A 77 1.92 -23.99 27.96
C LEU A 77 1.28 -23.98 26.56
N PRO A 78 0.33 -24.89 26.25
CA PRO A 78 -0.43 -24.85 25.00
C PRO A 78 -1.58 -23.84 25.08
N GLY A 79 -1.26 -22.56 25.28
CA GLY A 79 -2.24 -21.49 25.53
C GLY A 79 -3.25 -21.31 24.38
N PHE A 80 -2.83 -21.46 23.13
CA PHE A 80 -3.73 -21.40 21.98
C PHE A 80 -4.69 -22.58 21.93
N GLN A 81 -4.22 -23.78 22.24
CA GLN A 81 -5.08 -24.96 22.29
C GLN A 81 -6.16 -24.79 23.36
N ILE A 82 -5.78 -24.30 24.55
CA ILE A 82 -6.72 -23.98 25.64
C ILE A 82 -7.75 -22.94 25.17
N ALA A 83 -7.32 -21.88 24.50
CA ALA A 83 -8.20 -20.84 23.99
C ALA A 83 -9.17 -21.34 22.91
N ARG A 84 -8.69 -22.12 21.94
CA ARG A 84 -9.51 -22.72 20.86
C ARG A 84 -10.57 -23.67 21.41
N ASN A 85 -10.24 -24.44 22.44
CA ASN A 85 -11.19 -25.33 23.10
C ASN A 85 -12.28 -24.56 23.88
N ALA A 86 -12.01 -23.30 24.26
CA ALA A 86 -12.95 -22.47 25.01
C ALA A 86 -13.85 -21.58 24.11
N THR A 87 -13.40 -21.25 22.90
CA THR A 87 -14.21 -20.47 21.94
C THR A 87 -13.80 -20.70 20.48
N ASP A 88 -14.81 -20.79 19.62
CA ASP A 88 -14.71 -20.80 18.16
C ASP A 88 -14.46 -19.41 17.56
N ARG A 89 -14.64 -18.34 18.34
CA ARG A 89 -14.42 -16.96 17.92
C ARG A 89 -12.94 -16.59 17.91
N GLY A 90 -12.35 -16.47 16.72
CA GLY A 90 -10.95 -16.10 16.54
C GLY A 90 -10.54 -14.80 17.27
N ASP A 91 -11.40 -13.77 17.30
CA ASP A 91 -11.12 -12.50 17.98
C ASP A 91 -11.00 -12.63 19.51
N LEU A 92 -11.63 -13.66 20.09
CA LEU A 92 -11.58 -13.94 21.52
C LEU A 92 -10.43 -14.89 21.90
N GLN A 93 -9.95 -15.72 20.97
CA GLN A 93 -8.90 -16.70 21.25
C GLN A 93 -7.63 -16.05 21.79
N LEU A 94 -7.20 -14.91 21.25
CA LEU A 94 -6.06 -14.15 21.77
C LEU A 94 -6.24 -13.69 23.22
N ARG A 95 -7.46 -13.22 23.56
CA ARG A 95 -7.78 -12.78 24.94
C ARG A 95 -7.82 -13.97 25.89
N MET A 96 -8.37 -15.09 25.45
CA MET A 96 -8.41 -16.32 26.21
C MET A 96 -7.01 -16.93 26.40
N GLN A 97 -6.12 -16.83 25.41
CA GLN A 97 -4.71 -17.23 25.56
C GLN A 97 -4.06 -16.44 26.71
N GLY A 98 -4.20 -15.11 26.73
CA GLY A 98 -3.68 -14.29 27.83
C GLY A 98 -4.23 -14.70 29.20
N ASN A 99 -5.49 -15.16 29.24
CA ASN A 99 -6.10 -15.67 30.47
C ASN A 99 -5.54 -17.05 30.90
N ALA A 100 -5.15 -17.91 29.96
CA ALA A 100 -4.44 -19.15 30.26
C ALA A 100 -3.04 -18.86 30.84
N PHE A 101 -2.30 -17.92 30.28
CA PHE A 101 -1.00 -17.50 30.83
C PHE A 101 -1.11 -16.89 32.23
N LEU A 102 -2.22 -16.23 32.54
CA LEU A 102 -2.47 -15.76 33.90
C LEU A 102 -2.60 -16.93 34.88
N GLY A 103 -3.28 -18.01 34.49
CA GLY A 103 -3.33 -19.25 35.25
C GLY A 103 -1.94 -19.85 35.48
N ALA A 104 -1.15 -19.97 34.40
CA ALA A 104 0.21 -20.49 34.46
C ALA A 104 1.13 -19.64 35.35
N PHE A 105 1.00 -18.30 35.30
CA PHE A 105 1.74 -17.40 36.18
C PHE A 105 1.57 -17.76 37.65
N PHE A 106 0.33 -17.97 38.12
CA PHE A 106 0.08 -18.30 39.53
C PHE A 106 0.53 -19.71 39.91
N ALA A 107 0.63 -20.63 38.95
CA ALA A 107 1.15 -21.98 39.20
C ALA A 107 2.68 -22.00 39.36
N VAL A 108 3.40 -21.18 38.59
CA VAL A 108 4.88 -21.18 38.59
C VAL A 108 5.51 -20.10 39.47
N SER A 109 4.77 -19.03 39.77
CA SER A 109 5.27 -17.89 40.54
C SER A 109 5.28 -18.19 42.03
N PRO A 110 6.31 -17.74 42.78
CA PRO A 110 6.33 -17.86 44.24
C PRO A 110 5.27 -16.96 44.93
N MET A 111 4.61 -16.06 44.20
CA MET A 111 3.68 -15.06 44.75
C MET A 111 2.64 -15.64 45.73
N LEU A 112 1.96 -16.74 45.41
CA LEU A 112 0.94 -17.29 46.32
C LEU A 112 1.56 -17.79 47.62
N GLN A 113 2.76 -18.38 47.55
CA GLN A 113 3.51 -18.84 48.71
C GLN A 113 4.03 -17.67 49.54
N ASP A 114 4.65 -16.68 48.90
CA ASP A 114 5.25 -15.50 49.55
C ASP A 114 4.22 -14.67 50.33
N PHE A 115 2.99 -14.60 49.82
CA PHE A 115 1.88 -13.87 50.46
C PHE A 115 0.96 -14.78 51.30
N GLY A 116 1.27 -16.08 51.44
CA GLY A 116 0.47 -17.03 52.23
C GLY A 116 -0.96 -17.22 51.74
N ILE A 117 -1.20 -17.11 50.42
CA ILE A 117 -2.51 -17.25 49.78
C ILE A 117 -2.74 -18.71 49.41
N THR A 118 -3.76 -19.33 49.99
CA THR A 118 -4.16 -20.70 49.62
C THR A 118 -4.80 -20.73 48.23
N GLN A 119 -4.76 -21.90 47.56
CA GLN A 119 -5.41 -22.05 46.25
C GLN A 119 -6.92 -21.76 46.29
N GLU A 120 -7.60 -22.08 47.39
CA GLU A 120 -9.02 -21.80 47.56
C GLU A 120 -9.29 -20.29 47.61
N GLN A 121 -8.53 -19.54 48.42
CA GLN A 121 -8.62 -18.08 48.50
C GLN A 121 -8.32 -17.42 47.15
N PHE A 122 -7.32 -17.91 46.43
CA PHE A 122 -6.99 -17.45 45.08
C PHE A 122 -8.15 -17.66 44.11
N ARG A 123 -8.70 -18.88 44.04
CA ARG A 123 -9.81 -19.22 43.13
C ARG A 123 -11.05 -18.37 43.41
N ASP A 124 -11.40 -18.18 44.68
CA ASP A 124 -12.52 -17.31 45.08
C ASP A 124 -12.27 -15.84 44.68
N ALA A 125 -11.06 -15.32 44.90
CA ALA A 125 -10.70 -13.96 44.53
C ALA A 125 -10.80 -13.73 43.00
N VAL A 126 -10.27 -14.65 42.19
CA VAL A 126 -10.36 -14.57 40.72
C VAL A 126 -11.81 -14.67 40.25
N HIS A 127 -12.58 -15.61 40.80
CA HIS A 127 -14.00 -15.75 40.47
C HIS A 127 -14.78 -14.47 40.75
N LYS A 128 -14.60 -13.85 41.93
CA LYS A 128 -15.20 -12.55 42.26
C LYS A 128 -14.83 -11.46 41.26
N GLN A 129 -13.56 -11.41 40.81
CA GLN A 129 -13.14 -10.46 39.79
C GLN A 129 -13.77 -10.72 38.42
N TYR A 130 -13.90 -11.97 38.00
CA TYR A 130 -14.57 -12.31 36.74
C TYR A 130 -16.07 -12.04 36.79
N VAL A 131 -16.75 -12.32 37.90
CA VAL A 131 -18.15 -11.91 38.09
C VAL A 131 -18.28 -10.39 37.96
N LYS A 132 -17.40 -9.63 38.62
CA LYS A 132 -17.39 -8.15 38.53
C LYS A 132 -17.18 -7.66 37.10
N LYS A 133 -16.24 -8.24 36.35
CA LYS A 133 -15.88 -7.79 34.99
C LYS A 133 -16.86 -8.28 33.91
N PHE A 134 -17.31 -9.52 34.02
CA PHE A 134 -18.01 -10.24 32.95
C PHE A 134 -19.42 -10.71 33.31
N GLY A 135 -19.87 -10.58 34.56
CA GLY A 135 -21.20 -11.04 34.99
C GLY A 135 -22.34 -10.44 34.18
N ARG A 136 -22.20 -9.19 33.71
CA ARG A 136 -23.17 -8.54 32.80
C ARG A 136 -23.31 -9.23 31.44
N LEU A 137 -22.36 -10.08 31.05
CA LEU A 137 -22.36 -10.86 29.81
C LEU A 137 -22.92 -12.28 30.02
N GLY A 138 -23.30 -12.63 31.25
CA GLY A 138 -23.89 -13.92 31.62
C GLY A 138 -22.91 -14.90 32.27
N ASP A 139 -23.45 -15.82 33.07
CA ASP A 139 -22.68 -16.79 33.87
C ASP A 139 -21.85 -17.75 33.02
N GLY A 140 -22.31 -18.09 31.81
CA GLY A 140 -21.55 -18.92 30.87
C GLY A 140 -20.21 -18.28 30.47
N VAL A 141 -20.16 -16.95 30.33
CA VAL A 141 -18.91 -16.21 30.02
C VAL A 141 -17.97 -16.27 31.21
N VAL A 142 -18.48 -16.07 32.43
CA VAL A 142 -17.68 -16.18 33.67
C VAL A 142 -17.11 -17.59 33.80
N LYS A 143 -17.93 -18.62 33.61
CA LYS A 143 -17.52 -20.03 33.67
C LYS A 143 -16.41 -20.35 32.67
N SER A 144 -16.58 -19.94 31.41
CA SER A 144 -15.58 -20.14 30.35
C SER A 144 -14.24 -19.47 30.70
N ASN A 145 -14.24 -18.24 31.21
CA ASN A 145 -13.02 -17.56 31.64
C ASN A 145 -12.37 -18.26 32.85
N MET A 146 -13.15 -18.74 33.82
CA MET A 146 -12.62 -19.54 34.93
C MET A 146 -11.98 -20.85 34.45
N GLU A 147 -12.61 -21.54 33.51
CA GLU A 147 -12.10 -22.79 32.96
C GLU A 147 -10.76 -22.59 32.24
N VAL A 148 -10.65 -21.55 31.41
CA VAL A 148 -9.40 -21.19 30.71
C VAL A 148 -8.26 -20.89 31.69
N MET A 149 -8.53 -20.11 32.74
CA MET A 149 -7.54 -19.80 33.77
C MET A 149 -7.10 -21.06 34.53
N THR A 150 -8.06 -21.92 34.90
CA THR A 150 -7.78 -23.18 35.61
C THR A 150 -6.96 -24.12 34.75
N LYS A 151 -7.30 -24.28 33.46
CA LYS A 151 -6.51 -25.06 32.51
C LYS A 151 -5.09 -24.51 32.35
N GLY A 152 -4.93 -23.19 32.31
CA GLY A 152 -3.62 -22.55 32.31
C GLY A 152 -2.77 -22.93 33.54
N PHE A 153 -3.40 -23.01 34.71
CA PHE A 153 -2.77 -23.42 35.96
C PHE A 153 -2.41 -24.92 35.98
N GLU A 154 -3.26 -25.78 35.42
CA GLU A 154 -3.12 -27.24 35.47
C GLU A 154 -2.22 -27.82 34.37
N LEU A 155 -2.16 -27.17 33.20
CA LEU A 155 -1.47 -27.68 32.02
C LEU A 155 -0.08 -27.08 31.80
N VAL A 156 0.34 -26.09 32.60
CA VAL A 156 1.72 -25.61 32.55
C VAL A 156 2.67 -26.70 33.03
N ARG A 157 3.72 -27.00 32.25
CA ARG A 157 4.66 -28.08 32.57
C ARG A 157 6.09 -27.61 32.48
N GLU A 158 6.91 -28.00 33.46
CA GLU A 158 8.36 -27.77 33.41
C GLU A 158 8.98 -28.73 32.40
N ILE A 159 9.83 -28.22 31.50
CA ILE A 159 10.54 -29.07 30.53
C ILE A 159 11.79 -29.67 31.16
N ASN A 160 12.18 -30.86 30.71
CA ASN A 160 13.46 -31.44 31.09
C ASN A 160 14.59 -30.66 30.43
N VAL A 161 15.53 -30.17 31.22
CA VAL A 161 16.75 -29.50 30.71
C VAL A 161 17.63 -30.55 30.04
N GLY A 162 17.78 -30.44 28.71
CA GLY A 162 18.58 -31.34 27.89
C GLY A 162 20.06 -30.94 27.82
N ALA A 163 20.82 -31.65 26.97
CA ALA A 163 22.22 -31.32 26.71
C ALA A 163 22.37 -29.96 26.01
N LEU A 164 23.45 -29.23 26.32
CA LEU A 164 23.73 -27.93 25.70
C LEU A 164 23.79 -28.03 24.16
N GLU A 165 24.48 -29.07 23.67
CA GLU A 165 24.73 -29.36 22.25
C GLU A 165 23.62 -30.19 21.58
N ALA A 166 22.40 -30.20 22.13
CA ALA A 166 21.25 -30.82 21.44
C ALA A 166 21.04 -30.20 20.04
N PRO A 167 20.39 -30.90 19.09
CA PRO A 167 20.06 -30.32 17.78
C PRO A 167 19.42 -28.93 17.91
N ASP A 168 19.89 -27.96 17.13
CA ASP A 168 19.34 -26.61 17.14
C ASP A 168 18.21 -26.50 16.11
N ARG A 169 16.97 -26.41 16.61
CA ARG A 169 15.74 -26.22 15.83
C ARG A 169 15.07 -24.88 16.19
N SER A 170 15.83 -23.93 16.74
CA SER A 170 15.30 -22.68 17.27
C SER A 170 14.87 -21.68 16.20
N THR A 171 15.31 -21.86 14.95
CA THR A 171 14.89 -21.01 13.83
C THR A 171 13.41 -21.18 13.50
N LEU A 172 12.83 -22.35 13.84
CA LEU A 172 11.48 -22.74 13.46
C LEU A 172 11.26 -22.62 11.95
N ARG A 173 12.27 -22.96 11.14
CA ARG A 173 12.21 -22.86 9.68
C ARG A 173 12.70 -24.15 9.03
N GLY A 174 12.00 -24.57 7.99
CA GLY A 174 12.41 -25.70 7.18
C GLY A 174 13.62 -25.35 6.31
N LYS A 175 14.15 -26.36 5.60
CA LYS A 175 15.29 -26.17 4.69
C LYS A 175 14.82 -25.71 3.31
N ALA A 176 15.04 -24.44 2.99
CA ALA A 176 14.78 -23.90 1.66
C ALA A 176 15.75 -24.50 0.61
N LEU A 177 15.26 -24.70 -0.61
CA LEU A 177 16.03 -25.14 -1.77
C LEU A 177 16.61 -23.91 -2.49
N LEU A 178 17.88 -23.61 -2.23
CA LEU A 178 18.59 -22.45 -2.77
C LEU A 178 19.40 -22.80 -4.04
N PRO A 179 19.69 -21.83 -4.91
CA PRO A 179 20.54 -22.03 -6.10
C PRO A 179 21.94 -22.54 -5.74
N VAL A 180 22.45 -23.49 -6.51
CA VAL A 180 23.77 -24.11 -6.32
C VAL A 180 24.89 -23.18 -6.80
N ILE A 181 24.65 -22.43 -7.88
CA ILE A 181 25.67 -21.61 -8.55
C ILE A 181 25.22 -20.17 -8.54
N GLY A 182 25.47 -19.51 -7.41
CA GLY A 182 25.32 -18.08 -7.25
C GLY A 182 26.35 -17.62 -6.23
N GLY A 183 27.36 -16.87 -6.70
CA GLY A 183 28.43 -16.28 -5.89
C GLY A 183 27.96 -15.18 -4.94
N ASN A 184 26.93 -15.43 -4.14
CA ASN A 184 26.52 -14.60 -3.00
C ASN A 184 26.85 -15.29 -1.66
N GLY A 185 27.61 -16.39 -1.68
CA GLY A 185 28.01 -17.15 -0.51
C GLY A 185 29.18 -16.58 0.30
N ASN A 186 29.67 -15.37 -0.02
CA ASN A 186 30.78 -14.75 0.72
C ASN A 186 30.33 -13.98 1.98
N GLY A 187 29.05 -14.01 2.37
CA GLY A 187 28.61 -13.35 3.60
C GLY A 187 28.63 -11.82 3.58
N ASP A 188 28.96 -11.19 2.43
CA ASP A 188 28.87 -9.74 2.22
C ASP A 188 27.44 -9.28 1.81
N GLY A 189 26.51 -10.23 1.63
CA GLY A 189 25.09 -10.01 1.39
C GLY A 189 24.23 -10.68 2.47
N CYS A 190 23.13 -10.03 2.86
CA CYS A 190 22.21 -10.54 3.88
C CYS A 190 21.38 -11.75 3.40
N GLY A 191 21.95 -12.95 3.41
CA GLY A 191 21.23 -14.21 3.14
C GLY A 191 20.42 -14.23 1.82
N SER A 192 19.50 -15.20 1.71
CA SER A 192 18.62 -15.44 0.56
C SER A 192 17.62 -14.32 0.22
N GLY A 193 17.73 -13.14 0.86
CA GLY A 193 16.80 -12.02 0.69
C GLY A 193 17.45 -10.69 0.26
N CYS A 194 18.77 -10.55 0.29
CA CYS A 194 19.41 -9.29 -0.11
C CYS A 194 19.53 -9.15 -1.65
N ARG A 195 18.63 -8.37 -2.25
CA ARG A 195 18.66 -7.98 -3.67
C ARG A 195 19.69 -6.89 -4.00
N SER A 196 20.83 -6.83 -3.31
CA SER A 196 21.85 -5.83 -3.61
C SER A 196 22.60 -6.21 -4.88
N HIS A 197 22.57 -5.35 -5.90
CA HIS A 197 23.31 -5.57 -7.15
C HIS A 197 24.70 -4.92 -7.10
N PRO A 198 25.67 -5.39 -7.91
CA PRO A 198 26.96 -4.73 -8.06
C PRO A 198 26.82 -3.24 -8.36
N ILE A 199 27.76 -2.43 -7.84
CA ILE A 199 27.79 -0.99 -8.10
C ILE A 199 28.08 -0.79 -9.60
N PRO A 200 27.30 0.05 -10.32
CA PRO A 200 27.54 0.34 -11.72
C PRO A 200 28.93 0.96 -11.96
N GLU A 201 29.53 0.64 -13.10
CA GLU A 201 30.78 1.29 -13.53
C GLU A 201 30.61 2.81 -13.56
N GLY A 202 31.56 3.54 -12.97
CA GLY A 202 31.53 5.01 -12.88
C GLY A 202 30.82 5.57 -11.65
N GLN A 203 30.12 4.75 -10.84
CA GLN A 203 29.57 5.18 -9.55
C GLN A 203 30.57 4.95 -8.42
N GLN A 204 30.67 5.91 -7.49
CA GLN A 204 31.50 5.79 -6.28
C GLN A 204 30.95 4.73 -5.32
N GLU A 205 31.82 4.22 -4.43
CA GLU A 205 31.39 3.29 -3.39
C GLU A 205 30.29 3.86 -2.49
N ARG A 206 29.37 2.99 -2.07
CA ARG A 206 28.32 3.32 -1.10
C ARG A 206 28.95 3.71 0.25
N THR A 207 28.43 4.78 0.86
CA THR A 207 28.83 5.18 2.22
C THR A 207 28.41 4.10 3.23
N PRO A 208 29.12 3.93 4.36
CA PRO A 208 28.79 2.88 5.33
C PRO A 208 27.32 2.85 5.78
N LEU A 209 26.70 4.02 6.05
CA LEU A 209 25.28 4.15 6.45
C LEU A 209 24.29 3.53 5.45
N THR A 210 24.70 3.43 4.18
CA THR A 210 23.86 2.98 3.07
C THR A 210 24.06 1.51 2.73
N ARG A 211 24.99 0.84 3.41
CA ARG A 211 25.22 -0.60 3.29
C ARG A 211 24.30 -1.33 4.27
N VAL A 212 23.38 -2.16 3.76
CA VAL A 212 22.42 -2.92 4.59
C VAL A 212 23.11 -3.71 5.69
N ALA A 213 24.27 -4.34 5.41
CA ALA A 213 25.03 -5.08 6.42
C ALA A 213 25.51 -4.21 7.59
N VAL A 214 25.96 -2.97 7.32
CA VAL A 214 26.39 -2.03 8.36
C VAL A 214 25.18 -1.53 9.15
N PHE A 215 24.10 -1.18 8.45
CA PHE A 215 22.85 -0.77 9.07
C PHE A 215 22.27 -1.86 9.99
N ASP A 216 22.24 -3.12 9.54
CA ASP A 216 21.74 -4.25 10.32
C ASP A 216 22.64 -4.54 11.53
N ALA A 217 23.97 -4.53 11.37
CA ALA A 217 24.91 -4.74 12.47
C ALA A 217 24.73 -3.70 13.60
N GLU A 218 24.27 -2.50 13.25
CA GLU A 218 24.04 -1.43 14.21
C GLU A 218 22.60 -1.41 14.74
N PHE A 219 21.60 -1.27 13.88
CA PHE A 219 20.21 -1.03 14.26
C PHE A 219 19.39 -2.31 14.48
N ARG A 220 19.90 -3.47 14.05
CA ARG A 220 19.35 -4.81 14.39
C ARG A 220 20.29 -5.59 15.30
N SER A 221 21.16 -4.89 16.00
CA SER A 221 22.04 -5.47 17.02
C SER A 221 21.23 -6.03 18.20
N THR A 222 21.86 -6.85 19.02
CA THR A 222 21.28 -7.35 20.28
C THR A 222 21.46 -6.38 21.44
N TYR A 223 21.93 -5.14 21.21
CA TYR A 223 22.22 -4.21 22.30
C TYR A 223 20.96 -3.60 22.92
N GLY A 224 19.86 -3.49 22.18
CA GLY A 224 18.61 -2.93 22.72
C GLY A 224 18.81 -1.52 23.31
N TYR A 225 18.54 -1.35 24.61
CA TYR A 225 18.79 -0.10 25.33
C TYR A 225 20.27 0.29 25.44
N ASP A 226 21.17 -0.67 25.28
CA ASP A 226 22.61 -0.47 25.42
C ASP A 226 23.27 -0.11 24.07
N GLN A 227 22.46 0.26 23.06
CA GLN A 227 22.92 0.69 21.75
C GLN A 227 23.87 1.90 21.87
N PRO A 228 25.12 1.83 21.37
CA PRO A 228 26.05 2.93 21.46
C PRO A 228 25.61 4.11 20.58
N ALA A 229 25.88 5.33 21.04
CA ALA A 229 25.67 6.56 20.26
C ALA A 229 26.73 6.71 19.16
N SER A 230 26.70 5.81 18.16
CA SER A 230 27.57 5.89 17.00
C SER A 230 27.24 7.15 16.16
N PRO A 231 28.18 7.64 15.32
CA PRO A 231 27.89 8.69 14.37
C PRO A 231 26.68 8.39 13.46
N LEU A 232 26.44 7.12 13.13
CA LEU A 232 25.33 6.69 12.28
C LEU A 232 23.98 6.79 13.04
N ALA A 233 23.92 6.29 14.27
CA ALA A 233 22.76 6.45 15.15
C ALA A 233 22.44 7.92 15.48
N ALA A 234 23.47 8.78 15.59
CA ALA A 234 23.31 10.19 15.92
C ALA A 234 22.72 11.06 14.79
N LEU A 235 22.77 10.61 13.53
CA LEU A 235 22.26 11.36 12.38
C LEU A 235 20.73 11.33 12.23
N GLY A 236 20.05 10.36 12.87
CA GLY A 236 18.60 10.21 12.73
C GLY A 236 18.14 9.80 11.32
N VAL A 237 19.02 9.17 10.54
CA VAL A 237 18.73 8.72 9.16
C VAL A 237 18.57 7.20 9.14
N MET A 238 17.56 6.72 8.42
CA MET A 238 17.30 5.30 8.21
C MET A 238 17.71 4.86 6.81
N ALA A 239 18.24 3.63 6.68
CA ALA A 239 18.51 3.04 5.38
C ALA A 239 17.22 2.89 4.57
N ALA A 240 17.25 3.28 3.30
CA ALA A 240 16.15 3.14 2.36
C ALA A 240 15.86 1.66 2.07
N GLY A 241 14.58 1.30 1.98
CA GLY A 241 14.13 -0.06 1.66
C GLY A 241 14.58 -1.16 2.64
N SER A 242 15.02 -0.81 3.86
CA SER A 242 15.48 -1.76 4.88
C SER A 242 14.40 -2.73 5.35
N GLY A 243 13.12 -2.44 5.10
CA GLY A 243 12.02 -3.36 5.37
C GLY A 243 12.04 -4.64 4.52
N ASP A 244 12.68 -4.67 3.36
CA ASP A 244 12.75 -5.85 2.47
C ASP A 244 13.31 -7.11 3.15
N THR A 245 14.13 -6.91 4.19
CA THR A 245 14.81 -7.96 4.96
C THR A 245 14.12 -8.24 6.31
N ALA A 246 13.03 -7.53 6.62
CA ALA A 246 12.30 -7.65 7.88
C ALA A 246 11.20 -8.71 7.79
N SER A 247 11.61 -9.98 7.90
CA SER A 247 10.71 -11.14 7.90
C SER A 247 9.47 -10.94 8.78
N LYS A 248 8.31 -11.37 8.26
CA LYS A 248 7.04 -11.45 8.99
C LYS A 248 6.62 -12.87 9.33
N TYR A 249 7.49 -13.86 9.09
CA TYR A 249 7.31 -15.23 9.55
C TYR A 249 6.98 -15.29 11.04
N VAL A 250 7.63 -14.42 11.82
CA VAL A 250 7.50 -14.37 13.28
C VAL A 250 6.11 -13.94 13.76
N ALA A 251 5.36 -13.17 12.97
CA ALA A 251 4.11 -12.55 13.41
C ALA A 251 2.85 -13.26 12.89
N ARG A 252 2.93 -13.98 11.77
CA ARG A 252 1.77 -14.61 11.13
C ARG A 252 1.55 -16.05 11.60
N ARG A 253 0.27 -16.43 11.70
CA ARG A 253 -0.17 -17.81 12.00
C ARG A 253 -0.59 -18.58 10.78
N GLU A 254 -1.14 -17.88 9.81
CA GLU A 254 -1.57 -18.42 8.54
C GLU A 254 -0.92 -17.62 7.42
N THR A 255 -0.71 -18.26 6.29
CA THR A 255 -0.17 -17.65 5.08
C THR A 255 -1.01 -18.12 3.89
N PRO A 256 -1.18 -17.31 2.84
CA PRO A 256 -1.81 -17.79 1.62
C PRO A 256 -0.96 -18.89 0.98
N LEU A 257 -1.62 -19.91 0.45
CA LEU A 257 -1.07 -20.89 -0.50
C LEU A 257 -1.69 -20.61 -1.87
N TYR A 258 -0.84 -20.53 -2.90
CA TYR A 258 -1.27 -20.30 -4.28
C TYR A 258 -1.54 -21.64 -5.01
N ILE A 259 -2.67 -21.70 -5.72
CA ILE A 259 -3.17 -22.85 -6.48
C ILE A 259 -3.20 -22.43 -7.97
N PRO A 260 -2.14 -22.71 -8.74
CA PRO A 260 -1.97 -22.18 -10.09
C PRO A 260 -3.07 -22.58 -11.09
N GLU A 261 -3.64 -23.78 -10.92
CA GLU A 261 -4.66 -24.37 -11.80
C GLU A 261 -5.96 -23.55 -11.81
N ASN A 262 -6.19 -22.81 -10.72
CA ASN A 262 -7.37 -21.98 -10.51
C ASN A 262 -7.18 -20.53 -10.94
N CYS A 263 -5.94 -20.10 -11.20
CA CYS A 263 -5.62 -18.71 -11.44
C CYS A 263 -6.06 -18.22 -12.83
N THR A 264 -6.84 -17.15 -12.86
CA THR A 264 -7.30 -16.48 -14.08
C THR A 264 -6.40 -15.31 -14.52
N GLN A 265 -5.37 -14.99 -13.73
CA GLN A 265 -4.52 -13.79 -13.90
C GLN A 265 -5.31 -12.46 -13.79
N CYS A 266 -6.38 -12.39 -12.96
CA CYS A 266 -7.13 -11.13 -12.80
C CYS A 266 -6.35 -9.98 -12.11
N MET A 267 -5.23 -10.30 -11.43
CA MET A 267 -4.37 -9.38 -10.66
C MET A 267 -5.03 -8.70 -9.44
N GLU A 268 -6.28 -9.03 -9.09
CA GLU A 268 -6.99 -8.40 -7.95
C GLU A 268 -6.27 -8.68 -6.62
N CYS A 269 -5.90 -9.94 -6.36
CA CYS A 269 -5.15 -10.33 -5.16
C CYS A 269 -3.81 -9.59 -5.03
N ILE A 270 -3.16 -9.33 -6.16
CA ILE A 270 -1.91 -8.59 -6.23
C ILE A 270 -2.15 -7.09 -6.00
N ALA A 271 -3.19 -6.49 -6.58
CA ALA A 271 -3.46 -5.06 -6.42
C ALA A 271 -3.83 -4.68 -4.98
N VAL A 272 -4.54 -5.56 -4.26
CA VAL A 272 -5.03 -5.28 -2.91
C VAL A 272 -4.00 -5.54 -1.82
N CYS A 273 -3.00 -6.38 -2.09
CA CYS A 273 -1.98 -6.76 -1.12
C CYS A 273 -1.25 -5.51 -0.58
N PRO A 274 -1.35 -5.21 0.72
CA PRO A 274 -0.72 -4.03 1.31
C PRO A 274 0.79 -4.21 1.51
N ASP A 275 1.28 -5.45 1.60
CA ASP A 275 2.64 -5.74 2.09
C ASP A 275 3.62 -6.24 1.01
N THR A 276 3.37 -5.98 -0.29
CA THR A 276 4.22 -6.50 -1.38
C THR A 276 4.58 -7.99 -1.24
N ALA A 277 3.63 -8.76 -0.69
CA ALA A 277 3.85 -10.13 -0.26
C ALA A 277 3.54 -11.20 -1.32
N LEU A 278 3.15 -10.76 -2.51
CA LEU A 278 2.77 -11.59 -3.66
C LEU A 278 3.57 -11.20 -4.91
N PRO A 279 4.90 -11.21 -4.88
CA PRO A 279 5.68 -10.95 -6.07
C PRO A 279 5.32 -11.98 -7.16
N ASN A 280 5.31 -11.54 -8.41
CA ASN A 280 4.68 -12.27 -9.50
C ASN A 280 5.37 -11.96 -10.81
N CYS A 281 5.25 -12.87 -11.78
CA CYS A 281 5.80 -12.67 -13.12
C CYS A 281 5.05 -13.50 -14.16
N SER A 282 5.20 -13.13 -15.43
CA SER A 282 4.91 -14.01 -16.56
C SER A 282 6.17 -14.27 -17.37
N GLN A 283 6.49 -15.54 -17.64
CA GLN A 283 7.70 -15.92 -18.39
C GLN A 283 7.42 -16.95 -19.48
N ASP A 284 8.31 -17.00 -20.47
CA ASP A 284 8.37 -18.13 -21.40
C ASP A 284 8.73 -19.41 -20.63
N PHE A 285 8.11 -20.53 -21.02
CA PHE A 285 8.39 -21.82 -20.38
C PHE A 285 9.86 -22.26 -20.56
N ASP A 286 10.44 -22.03 -21.75
CA ASP A 286 11.88 -22.22 -22.01
C ASP A 286 12.76 -21.43 -21.02
N THR A 287 12.43 -20.17 -20.73
CA THR A 287 13.17 -19.35 -19.75
C THR A 287 13.14 -19.97 -18.36
N ILE A 288 11.98 -20.46 -17.91
CA ILE A 288 11.85 -21.13 -16.61
C ILE A 288 12.73 -22.39 -16.56
N LEU A 289 12.64 -23.26 -17.58
CA LEU A 289 13.45 -24.48 -17.65
C LEU A 289 14.95 -24.19 -17.67
N ARG A 290 15.40 -23.24 -18.50
CA ARG A 290 16.82 -22.86 -18.56
C ARG A 290 17.31 -22.29 -17.23
N THR A 291 16.50 -21.49 -16.56
CA THR A 291 16.85 -20.91 -15.25
C THR A 291 16.99 -22.01 -14.20
N ALA A 292 16.06 -22.96 -14.15
CA ALA A 292 16.11 -24.10 -13.25
C ALA A 292 17.36 -24.96 -13.51
N ILE A 293 17.60 -25.36 -14.75
CA ILE A 293 18.74 -26.20 -15.13
C ILE A 293 20.07 -25.48 -14.82
N THR A 294 20.17 -24.19 -15.16
CA THR A 294 21.43 -23.44 -15.01
C THR A 294 21.85 -23.28 -13.55
N ASN A 295 20.88 -23.11 -12.65
CA ASN A 295 21.16 -22.70 -11.27
C ASN A 295 21.01 -23.84 -10.25
N TYR A 296 20.33 -24.95 -10.59
CA TYR A 296 20.05 -26.05 -9.64
C TYR A 296 20.61 -27.41 -10.04
N VAL A 297 21.05 -27.60 -11.29
CA VAL A 297 21.73 -28.84 -11.71
C VAL A 297 23.22 -28.69 -11.46
N GLU A 298 23.76 -29.45 -10.52
CA GLU A 298 25.13 -29.28 -10.01
C GLU A 298 26.19 -29.64 -11.06
N ASP A 299 26.03 -30.78 -11.74
CA ASP A 299 26.98 -31.29 -12.72
C ASP A 299 26.97 -30.44 -14.00
N PRO A 300 28.11 -29.79 -14.37
CA PRO A 300 28.18 -28.95 -15.57
C PRO A 300 27.92 -29.69 -16.88
N SER A 301 28.30 -30.97 -16.97
CA SER A 301 28.12 -31.79 -18.17
C SER A 301 26.65 -32.17 -18.36
N GLU A 302 25.96 -32.56 -17.28
CA GLU A 302 24.52 -32.84 -17.30
C GLU A 302 23.72 -31.58 -17.59
N ARG A 303 24.13 -30.44 -17.02
CA ARG A 303 23.52 -29.14 -17.32
C ARG A 303 23.59 -28.80 -18.81
N GLN A 304 24.75 -28.95 -19.44
CA GLN A 304 24.90 -28.69 -20.88
C GLN A 304 24.01 -29.60 -21.72
N LYS A 305 23.95 -30.90 -21.39
CA LYS A 305 23.05 -31.86 -22.07
C LYS A 305 21.59 -31.44 -21.94
N MET A 306 21.13 -31.12 -20.73
CA MET A 306 19.77 -30.69 -20.46
C MET A 306 19.42 -29.40 -21.21
N LEU A 307 20.29 -28.39 -21.17
CA LEU A 307 20.11 -27.11 -21.89
C LEU A 307 19.98 -27.29 -23.41
N GLY A 308 20.71 -28.26 -23.97
CA GLY A 308 20.63 -28.61 -25.40
C GLY A 308 19.29 -29.26 -25.80
N LEU A 309 18.62 -29.94 -24.86
CA LEU A 309 17.36 -30.65 -25.09
C LEU A 309 16.12 -29.89 -24.60
N VAL A 310 16.28 -28.73 -23.95
CA VAL A 310 15.15 -27.85 -23.56
C VAL A 310 14.16 -27.60 -24.71
N PRO A 311 14.58 -27.31 -25.96
CA PRO A 311 13.63 -27.06 -27.05
C PRO A 311 12.70 -28.26 -27.34
N GLU A 312 13.20 -29.49 -27.21
CA GLU A 312 12.37 -30.70 -27.35
C GLU A 312 11.40 -30.84 -26.18
N ILE A 313 11.89 -30.64 -24.96
CA ILE A 313 11.09 -30.74 -23.73
C ILE A 313 9.97 -29.68 -23.73
N ASP A 314 10.28 -28.43 -24.07
CA ASP A 314 9.31 -27.33 -24.18
C ASP A 314 8.20 -27.69 -25.19
N LYS A 315 8.59 -28.11 -26.40
CA LYS A 315 7.63 -28.44 -27.46
C LYS A 315 6.66 -29.57 -27.05
N ARG A 316 7.20 -30.70 -26.57
CA ARG A 316 6.42 -31.88 -26.16
C ARG A 316 5.53 -31.56 -24.94
N THR A 317 6.03 -30.78 -23.99
CA THR A 317 5.24 -30.35 -22.83
C THR A 317 4.09 -29.46 -23.25
N ARG A 318 4.31 -28.50 -24.16
CA ARG A 318 3.25 -27.61 -24.68
C ARG A 318 2.14 -28.36 -25.40
N GLU A 319 2.45 -29.45 -26.09
CA GLU A 319 1.43 -30.34 -26.68
C GLU A 319 0.47 -30.87 -25.62
N LEU A 320 1.01 -31.41 -24.52
CA LEU A 320 0.21 -31.89 -23.38
C LEU A 320 -0.55 -30.76 -22.68
N MET A 321 0.04 -29.57 -22.54
CA MET A 321 -0.63 -28.39 -21.97
C MET A 321 -1.84 -27.96 -22.81
N ARG A 322 -1.71 -27.93 -24.14
CA ARG A 322 -2.84 -27.57 -25.03
C ARG A 322 -3.98 -28.57 -24.91
N ASP A 323 -3.66 -29.87 -24.85
CA ASP A 323 -4.65 -30.92 -24.64
C ASP A 323 -5.33 -30.78 -23.26
N SER A 324 -4.57 -30.44 -22.22
CA SER A 324 -5.08 -30.19 -20.87
C SER A 324 -6.04 -28.99 -20.83
N VAL A 325 -5.71 -27.90 -21.52
CA VAL A 325 -6.59 -26.72 -21.64
C VAL A 325 -7.86 -27.09 -22.39
N ALA A 326 -7.74 -27.81 -23.52
CA ALA A 326 -8.89 -28.23 -24.32
C ALA A 326 -9.85 -29.15 -23.55
N LYS A 327 -9.32 -30.04 -22.69
CA LYS A 327 -10.09 -30.97 -21.85
C LYS A 327 -10.50 -30.39 -20.49
N ASN A 328 -10.04 -29.18 -20.17
CA ASN A 328 -10.13 -28.58 -18.84
C ASN A 328 -9.67 -29.52 -17.71
N SER A 329 -8.58 -30.25 -17.92
CA SER A 329 -8.18 -31.35 -17.02
C SER A 329 -7.62 -30.88 -15.67
N GLY A 330 -7.14 -29.64 -15.59
CA GLY A 330 -6.52 -29.09 -14.37
C GLY A 330 -5.19 -29.74 -14.01
N THR A 331 -4.52 -30.42 -14.94
CA THR A 331 -3.26 -31.11 -14.66
C THR A 331 -2.13 -30.10 -14.38
N PRO A 332 -1.42 -30.19 -13.25
CA PRO A 332 -0.27 -29.32 -12.96
C PRO A 332 0.82 -29.45 -14.02
N LEU A 333 1.48 -28.33 -14.36
CA LEU A 333 2.51 -28.32 -15.41
C LEU A 333 3.69 -29.24 -15.09
N GLN A 334 4.08 -29.30 -13.81
CA GLN A 334 5.17 -30.13 -13.30
C GLN A 334 5.01 -31.61 -13.68
N THR A 335 3.77 -32.11 -13.71
CA THR A 335 3.44 -33.49 -14.12
C THR A 335 3.86 -33.76 -15.56
N PHE A 336 3.58 -32.83 -16.47
CA PHE A 336 3.96 -32.96 -17.88
C PHE A 336 5.47 -32.82 -18.07
N VAL A 337 6.12 -31.90 -17.36
CA VAL A 337 7.59 -31.78 -17.43
C VAL A 337 8.25 -33.07 -16.98
N ARG A 338 7.76 -33.67 -15.89
CA ARG A 338 8.28 -34.94 -15.37
C ARG A 338 8.09 -36.09 -16.35
N GLN A 339 6.90 -36.20 -16.95
CA GLN A 339 6.61 -37.21 -17.98
C GLN A 339 7.57 -37.06 -19.17
N VAL A 340 7.62 -35.87 -19.77
CA VAL A 340 8.44 -35.62 -20.96
C VAL A 340 9.93 -35.79 -20.67
N THR A 341 10.42 -35.27 -19.55
CA THR A 341 11.85 -35.34 -19.18
C THR A 341 12.29 -36.78 -18.87
N ASN A 342 11.40 -37.62 -18.34
CA ASN A 342 11.70 -39.04 -18.12
C ASN A 342 11.76 -39.83 -19.42
N ASP A 343 10.94 -39.48 -20.41
CA ASP A 343 10.96 -40.10 -21.74
C ASP A 343 12.20 -39.70 -22.57
N VAL A 344 12.84 -38.59 -22.24
CA VAL A 344 14.07 -38.13 -22.89
C VAL A 344 15.27 -38.91 -22.32
N ASN A 345 15.91 -39.72 -23.16
CA ASN A 345 17.10 -40.48 -22.80
C ASN A 345 18.35 -39.57 -22.74
N GLY A 346 19.23 -39.82 -21.76
CA GLY A 346 20.56 -39.18 -21.72
C GLY A 346 20.85 -38.30 -20.50
N PHE A 347 19.89 -38.13 -19.58
CA PHE A 347 20.13 -37.49 -18.28
C PHE A 347 20.25 -38.52 -17.16
N SER A 348 21.17 -38.27 -16.24
CA SER A 348 21.30 -39.00 -14.98
C SER A 348 20.07 -38.82 -14.08
N ASP A 349 19.78 -39.81 -13.25
CA ASP A 349 18.68 -39.75 -12.28
C ASP A 349 18.87 -38.60 -11.28
N THR A 350 20.11 -38.34 -10.85
CA THR A 350 20.45 -37.23 -9.95
C THR A 350 20.08 -35.88 -10.57
N ALA A 351 20.46 -35.62 -11.82
CA ALA A 351 20.16 -34.35 -12.48
C ALA A 351 18.64 -34.19 -12.69
N LYS A 352 17.92 -35.27 -13.05
CA LYS A 352 16.45 -35.26 -13.14
C LYS A 352 15.82 -34.93 -11.79
N THR A 353 16.26 -35.55 -10.71
CA THR A 353 15.78 -35.26 -9.35
C THR A 353 16.04 -33.81 -8.95
N GLN A 354 17.23 -33.26 -9.21
CA GLN A 354 17.55 -31.85 -8.95
C GLN A 354 16.60 -30.90 -9.69
N LEU A 355 16.37 -31.14 -10.99
CA LEU A 355 15.43 -30.36 -11.79
C LEU A 355 14.00 -30.47 -11.26
N PHE A 356 13.52 -31.68 -10.95
CA PHE A 356 12.16 -31.87 -10.45
C PHE A 356 11.96 -31.22 -9.08
N ASN A 357 12.94 -31.32 -8.18
CA ASN A 357 12.87 -30.71 -6.86
C ASN A 357 12.66 -29.20 -6.94
N VAL A 358 13.34 -28.49 -7.85
CA VAL A 358 13.13 -27.04 -8.02
C VAL A 358 11.80 -26.74 -8.73
N LEU A 359 11.42 -27.51 -9.76
CA LEU A 359 10.14 -27.30 -10.46
C LEU A 359 8.93 -27.52 -9.56
N ASP A 360 9.01 -28.43 -8.59
CA ASP A 360 7.97 -28.65 -7.59
C ASP A 360 7.81 -27.44 -6.63
N LYS A 361 8.80 -26.53 -6.55
CA LYS A 361 8.74 -25.28 -5.77
C LYS A 361 8.29 -24.06 -6.58
N ILE A 362 8.11 -24.20 -7.90
CA ILE A 362 7.72 -23.10 -8.79
C ILE A 362 6.24 -23.24 -9.11
N PRO A 363 5.40 -22.28 -8.70
CA PRO A 363 3.98 -22.28 -9.03
C PRO A 363 3.75 -21.83 -10.48
N MET A 364 3.11 -22.66 -11.31
CA MET A 364 3.02 -22.43 -12.76
C MET A 364 1.58 -22.46 -13.29
N ALA A 365 0.96 -21.29 -13.47
CA ALA A 365 -0.40 -21.17 -14.00
C ALA A 365 -0.42 -21.03 -15.52
N TYR A 366 -1.12 -21.96 -16.18
CA TYR A 366 -1.39 -21.93 -17.62
C TYR A 366 -2.84 -22.29 -17.96
N GLN A 367 -3.53 -23.06 -17.09
CA GLN A 367 -4.83 -23.65 -17.34
C GLN A 367 -5.95 -22.62 -17.57
N LYS A 368 -6.09 -21.65 -16.65
CA LYS A 368 -7.13 -20.59 -16.69
C LYS A 368 -6.56 -19.20 -17.03
N ALA A 369 -5.24 -19.09 -17.20
CA ALA A 369 -4.54 -17.85 -17.54
C ALA A 369 -4.64 -17.53 -19.05
N ASN A 370 -5.85 -17.30 -19.56
CA ASN A 370 -6.14 -17.20 -20.99
C ASN A 370 -5.35 -16.10 -21.72
N ALA A 371 -5.09 -14.96 -21.07
CA ALA A 371 -4.36 -13.85 -21.66
C ALA A 371 -2.85 -14.14 -21.79
N ILE A 372 -2.31 -15.02 -20.94
CA ILE A 372 -0.90 -15.35 -20.86
C ILE A 372 -0.57 -16.59 -21.69
N PHE A 373 -1.37 -17.66 -21.55
CA PHE A 373 -1.12 -18.93 -22.21
C PHE A 373 -2.03 -19.18 -23.40
N ALA A 374 -3.32 -19.49 -23.17
CA ALA A 374 -4.18 -20.07 -24.19
C ALA A 374 -4.38 -19.18 -25.43
N THR A 375 -4.57 -17.87 -25.25
CA THR A 375 -4.77 -16.94 -26.37
C THR A 375 -3.50 -16.74 -27.20
N PRO A 376 -2.33 -16.44 -26.61
CA PRO A 376 -1.09 -16.38 -27.38
C PRO A 376 -0.70 -17.72 -28.03
N GLU A 377 -0.85 -18.84 -27.31
CA GLU A 377 -0.51 -20.18 -27.80
C GLU A 377 -1.36 -20.58 -29.01
N LYS A 378 -2.65 -20.23 -29.02
CA LYS A 378 -3.54 -20.45 -30.16
C LYS A 378 -3.17 -19.59 -31.37
N LYS A 379 -2.69 -18.36 -31.15
CA LYS A 379 -2.27 -17.45 -32.23
C LYS A 379 -0.95 -17.89 -32.88
N LYS A 380 0.00 -18.31 -32.05
CA LYS A 380 1.31 -18.80 -32.48
C LYS A 380 1.73 -19.90 -31.50
N PRO A 381 1.80 -21.18 -31.92
CA PRO A 381 2.32 -22.25 -31.07
C PRO A 381 3.70 -21.89 -30.50
N GLY A 382 3.90 -22.12 -29.20
CA GLY A 382 5.08 -21.64 -28.48
C GLY A 382 5.01 -20.19 -27.99
N GLY A 383 3.95 -19.45 -28.31
CA GLY A 383 3.76 -18.05 -27.90
C GLY A 383 3.16 -17.89 -26.50
N GLY A 384 2.57 -18.94 -25.92
CA GLY A 384 2.00 -18.91 -24.57
C GLY A 384 3.08 -18.83 -23.48
N GLY A 385 2.84 -17.99 -22.47
CA GLY A 385 3.68 -17.90 -21.27
C GLY A 385 3.09 -18.65 -20.08
N ILE A 386 3.81 -18.61 -18.96
CA ILE A 386 3.40 -19.14 -17.66
C ILE A 386 3.29 -17.98 -16.69
N PHE A 387 2.16 -17.86 -16.00
CA PHE A 387 1.96 -16.88 -14.93
C PHE A 387 2.28 -17.51 -13.58
N SER A 388 2.97 -16.78 -12.70
CA SER A 388 3.38 -17.28 -11.38
C SER A 388 3.15 -16.22 -10.31
N ILE A 389 2.66 -16.64 -9.14
CA ILE A 389 2.60 -15.81 -7.93
C ILE A 389 3.42 -16.54 -6.85
N PHE A 390 4.37 -15.83 -6.25
CA PHE A 390 5.19 -16.31 -5.16
C PHE A 390 4.73 -15.60 -3.89
N VAL A 391 4.62 -16.32 -2.78
CA VAL A 391 4.32 -15.73 -1.48
C VAL A 391 5.64 -15.42 -0.80
N SER A 392 5.88 -14.16 -0.45
CA SER A 392 7.13 -13.76 0.19
C SER A 392 7.04 -13.77 1.71
N ASP A 393 8.21 -13.78 2.34
CA ASP A 393 8.29 -13.78 3.80
C ASP A 393 7.85 -12.45 4.46
N LEU A 394 7.54 -11.43 3.64
CA LEU A 394 6.94 -10.16 4.08
C LEU A 394 5.43 -10.27 4.34
N CYS A 395 4.79 -11.39 4.00
CA CYS A 395 3.37 -11.61 4.24
C CYS A 395 3.04 -11.50 5.73
N LYS A 396 1.98 -10.73 6.06
CA LYS A 396 1.46 -10.62 7.44
C LYS A 396 0.26 -11.54 7.72
N GLY A 397 -0.17 -12.34 6.75
CA GLY A 397 -1.28 -13.28 6.92
C GLY A 397 -2.69 -12.65 6.97
N CYS A 398 -2.87 -11.44 6.43
CA CYS A 398 -4.13 -10.69 6.51
C CYS A 398 -5.31 -11.25 5.69
N ALA A 399 -5.09 -12.27 4.86
CA ALA A 399 -6.09 -12.86 3.96
C ALA A 399 -6.75 -11.93 2.90
N ALA A 400 -6.42 -10.64 2.82
CA ALA A 400 -7.01 -9.72 1.83
C ALA A 400 -6.89 -10.22 0.38
N CYS A 401 -5.78 -10.90 0.05
CA CYS A 401 -5.56 -11.50 -1.26
C CYS A 401 -6.47 -12.71 -1.54
N VAL A 402 -6.80 -13.51 -0.52
CA VAL A 402 -7.72 -14.64 -0.60
C VAL A 402 -9.15 -14.12 -0.79
N THR A 403 -9.55 -13.13 0.01
CA THR A 403 -10.86 -12.49 -0.09
C THR A 403 -11.08 -11.83 -1.45
N ALA A 404 -10.04 -11.18 -2.02
CA ALA A 404 -10.09 -10.63 -3.37
C ALA A 404 -10.07 -11.70 -4.48
N CYS A 405 -9.48 -12.88 -4.23
CA CYS A 405 -9.52 -14.00 -5.16
C CYS A 405 -10.94 -14.58 -5.29
N GLY A 406 -11.69 -14.60 -4.18
CA GLY A 406 -13.10 -14.97 -4.16
C GLY A 406 -13.37 -16.35 -4.77
N GLU A 407 -14.38 -16.42 -5.63
CA GLU A 407 -14.84 -17.66 -6.28
C GLU A 407 -13.82 -18.31 -7.23
N HIS A 408 -12.69 -17.66 -7.50
CA HIS A 408 -11.62 -18.29 -8.26
C HIS A 408 -10.88 -19.36 -7.46
N GLU A 409 -10.83 -19.24 -6.12
CA GLU A 409 -10.13 -20.18 -5.22
C GLU A 409 -8.69 -20.51 -5.65
N ALA A 410 -7.99 -19.53 -6.23
CA ALA A 410 -6.58 -19.64 -6.59
C ALA A 410 -5.65 -19.33 -5.41
N LEU A 411 -6.18 -18.81 -4.31
CA LEU A 411 -5.46 -18.59 -3.05
C LEU A 411 -6.32 -19.09 -1.90
N ARG A 412 -5.70 -19.75 -0.92
CA ARG A 412 -6.35 -20.17 0.34
C ARG A 412 -5.43 -19.90 1.52
N MET A 413 -5.98 -19.56 2.67
CA MET A 413 -5.17 -19.51 3.90
C MET A 413 -4.84 -20.93 4.35
N VAL A 414 -3.60 -21.16 4.75
CA VAL A 414 -3.14 -22.39 5.38
C VAL A 414 -2.34 -22.04 6.63
N GLN A 415 -2.27 -22.98 7.57
CA GLN A 415 -1.42 -22.84 8.75
C GLN A 415 0.04 -22.63 8.33
N GLU A 416 0.70 -21.64 8.92
CA GLU A 416 2.13 -21.42 8.72
C GLU A 416 2.92 -22.53 9.40
N THR A 417 3.78 -23.19 8.63
CA THR A 417 4.61 -24.33 9.05
C THR A 417 6.04 -24.14 8.56
N GLU A 418 6.97 -24.91 9.11
CA GLU A 418 8.38 -24.88 8.71
C GLU A 418 8.53 -25.24 7.22
N GLU A 419 7.75 -26.20 6.77
CA GLU A 419 7.72 -26.69 5.38
C GLU A 419 7.14 -25.63 4.44
N VAL A 420 5.97 -25.07 4.76
CA VAL A 420 5.33 -24.03 3.94
C VAL A 420 6.23 -22.80 3.81
N ASN A 421 6.89 -22.38 4.90
CA ASN A 421 7.86 -21.29 4.85
C ASN A 421 9.05 -21.63 3.95
N ALA A 422 9.62 -22.83 4.06
CA ALA A 422 10.73 -23.25 3.20
C ALA A 422 10.35 -23.30 1.72
N GLU A 423 9.10 -23.69 1.41
CA GLU A 423 8.57 -23.65 0.04
C GLU A 423 8.48 -22.22 -0.50
N HIS A 424 7.97 -21.29 0.30
CA HIS A 424 7.90 -19.88 -0.06
C HIS A 424 9.30 -19.29 -0.31
N GLU A 425 10.25 -19.53 0.59
CA GLU A 425 11.63 -19.06 0.43
C GLU A 425 12.30 -19.63 -0.82
N SER A 426 12.09 -20.93 -1.11
CA SER A 426 12.60 -21.58 -2.32
C SER A 426 12.03 -20.94 -3.58
N GLY A 427 10.72 -20.66 -3.58
CA GLY A 427 10.03 -20.02 -4.70
C GLY A 427 10.51 -18.59 -4.93
N THR A 428 10.66 -17.78 -3.87
CA THR A 428 11.19 -16.41 -4.00
C THR A 428 12.66 -16.39 -4.43
N ALA A 429 13.48 -17.32 -3.96
CA ALA A 429 14.86 -17.45 -4.42
C ALA A 429 14.94 -17.78 -5.92
N PHE A 430 14.02 -18.61 -6.43
CA PHE A 430 13.91 -18.86 -7.86
C PHE A 430 13.44 -17.63 -8.65
N LEU A 431 12.42 -16.91 -8.15
CA LEU A 431 11.94 -15.69 -8.78
C LEU A 431 13.07 -14.67 -8.98
N ASP A 432 13.95 -14.54 -8.00
CA ASP A 432 15.04 -13.57 -8.05
C ASP A 432 16.04 -13.83 -9.19
N LEU A 433 16.08 -15.05 -9.73
CA LEU A 433 16.89 -15.45 -10.89
C LEU A 433 16.20 -15.16 -12.24
N LEU A 434 14.89 -14.90 -12.26
CA LEU A 434 14.14 -14.66 -13.48
C LEU A 434 14.31 -13.21 -13.96
N PRO A 435 14.28 -12.97 -15.28
CA PRO A 435 14.22 -11.62 -15.83
C PRO A 435 12.86 -10.96 -15.54
N ASP A 436 12.73 -9.67 -15.88
CA ASP A 436 11.46 -8.96 -15.85
C ASP A 436 10.42 -9.58 -16.80
N THR A 437 9.13 -9.41 -16.49
CA THR A 437 8.03 -9.88 -17.35
C THR A 437 8.08 -9.19 -18.72
N PRO A 438 8.17 -9.95 -19.83
CA PRO A 438 8.17 -9.36 -21.17
C PRO A 438 6.87 -8.60 -21.52
N GLN A 439 7.00 -7.52 -22.30
CA GLN A 439 5.88 -6.69 -22.78
C GLN A 439 4.74 -7.49 -23.44
N LYS A 440 5.04 -8.60 -24.13
CA LYS A 440 4.03 -9.47 -24.75
C LYS A 440 3.02 -10.08 -23.76
N TYR A 441 3.36 -10.16 -22.47
CA TYR A 441 2.49 -10.68 -21.41
C TYR A 441 1.78 -9.60 -20.60
N LEU A 442 2.10 -8.32 -20.82
CA LEU A 442 1.47 -7.20 -20.12
C LEU A 442 0.10 -6.80 -20.70
N GLY A 443 -0.38 -7.49 -21.74
CA GLY A 443 -1.68 -7.23 -22.36
C GLY A 443 -1.69 -5.88 -23.10
N LEU A 444 -2.66 -5.02 -22.76
CA LEU A 444 -2.77 -3.66 -23.35
C LEU A 444 -2.13 -2.57 -22.46
N TYR A 445 -1.36 -2.98 -21.46
CA TYR A 445 -0.48 -2.08 -20.74
C TYR A 445 0.81 -1.90 -21.53
N ASN A 446 1.21 -0.65 -21.74
CA ASN A 446 2.46 -0.29 -22.40
C ASN A 446 3.47 0.17 -21.35
N ASP A 447 4.50 -0.63 -21.12
CA ASP A 447 5.52 -0.37 -20.09
C ASP A 447 6.45 0.80 -20.43
N THR A 448 6.56 1.18 -21.71
CA THR A 448 7.36 2.35 -22.13
C THR A 448 6.54 3.64 -22.18
N ARG A 449 5.22 3.52 -22.36
CA ARG A 449 4.27 4.65 -22.36
C ARG A 449 2.99 4.31 -21.59
N PRO A 450 3.03 4.25 -20.25
CA PRO A 450 1.87 3.87 -19.43
C PRO A 450 0.62 4.71 -19.65
N GLN A 451 0.79 6.00 -19.98
CA GLN A 451 -0.29 6.96 -20.25
C GLN A 451 -1.17 6.58 -21.46
N ASP A 452 -0.62 5.83 -22.41
CA ASP A 452 -1.33 5.35 -23.60
C ASP A 452 -2.07 4.02 -23.34
N SER A 453 -1.90 3.44 -22.15
CA SER A 453 -2.50 2.16 -21.78
C SER A 453 -4.00 2.29 -21.54
N LYS A 454 -4.75 1.22 -21.81
CA LYS A 454 -6.16 1.16 -21.38
C LYS A 454 -6.24 1.12 -19.85
N THR A 455 -7.11 1.94 -19.29
CA THR A 455 -7.32 2.07 -17.82
C THR A 455 -7.49 0.72 -17.12
N ALA A 456 -8.28 -0.20 -17.68
CA ALA A 456 -8.53 -1.52 -17.09
C ALA A 456 -7.27 -2.40 -16.96
N THR A 457 -6.24 -2.13 -17.75
CA THR A 457 -4.99 -2.92 -17.81
C THR A 457 -3.83 -2.30 -17.02
N LEU A 458 -3.98 -1.11 -16.45
CA LEU A 458 -2.90 -0.45 -15.70
C LEU A 458 -2.35 -1.33 -14.56
N ARG A 459 -3.19 -2.17 -13.94
CA ARG A 459 -2.79 -3.15 -12.93
C ARG A 459 -1.68 -4.11 -13.37
N ASN A 460 -1.55 -4.37 -14.67
CA ASN A 460 -0.55 -5.28 -15.23
C ASN A 460 0.87 -4.75 -15.06
N MET A 461 1.05 -3.44 -14.79
CA MET A 461 2.34 -2.87 -14.40
C MET A 461 2.95 -3.56 -13.18
N LEU A 462 2.12 -4.18 -12.31
CA LEU A 462 2.57 -4.92 -11.12
C LEU A 462 3.20 -6.28 -11.45
N MET A 463 3.23 -6.70 -12.72
CA MET A 463 4.03 -7.86 -13.17
C MET A 463 5.49 -7.47 -13.50
N VAL A 464 5.79 -6.17 -13.54
CA VAL A 464 7.13 -5.63 -13.78
C VAL A 464 7.80 -5.39 -12.43
N ARG A 465 8.97 -6.01 -12.19
CA ARG A 465 9.57 -6.11 -10.85
C ARG A 465 9.92 -4.75 -10.27
N ARG A 466 10.53 -3.87 -11.07
CA ARG A 466 10.86 -2.49 -10.64
C ARG A 466 9.63 -1.70 -10.16
N ASN A 467 8.47 -1.91 -10.78
CA ASN A 467 7.22 -1.24 -10.39
C ASN A 467 6.62 -1.90 -9.14
N TYR A 468 6.72 -3.22 -9.02
CA TYR A 468 6.25 -3.96 -7.85
C TYR A 468 7.05 -3.61 -6.59
N ASP A 469 8.37 -3.52 -6.72
CA ASP A 469 9.33 -3.24 -5.64
C ASP A 469 9.51 -1.74 -5.33
N ALA A 470 8.67 -0.87 -5.93
CA ALA A 470 8.63 0.57 -5.64
C ALA A 470 8.23 0.85 -4.18
N LEU A 471 7.64 -0.12 -3.47
CA LEU A 471 7.45 -0.11 -2.03
C LEU A 471 7.79 -1.50 -1.50
N VAL A 472 8.84 -1.65 -0.70
CA VAL A 472 9.22 -2.94 -0.10
C VAL A 472 8.75 -2.95 1.33
N SER A 473 7.88 -3.86 1.71
CA SER A 473 7.21 -3.79 3.01
C SER A 473 8.11 -4.23 4.15
N GLY A 474 7.65 -5.07 5.09
CA GLY A 474 8.44 -5.43 6.27
C GLY A 474 8.40 -4.40 7.42
N ASP A 475 7.62 -3.34 7.25
CA ASP A 475 7.27 -2.38 8.30
C ASP A 475 6.30 -2.93 9.37
N GLY A 476 6.00 -2.09 10.36
CA GLY A 476 5.11 -2.37 11.49
C GLY A 476 3.63 -2.05 11.28
N ALA A 477 3.15 -1.77 10.07
CA ALA A 477 1.70 -1.53 9.86
C ALA A 477 0.87 -2.77 10.21
N CYS A 478 -0.39 -2.57 10.60
CA CYS A 478 -1.34 -3.65 10.86
C CYS A 478 -1.48 -4.59 9.65
N ALA A 479 -1.75 -5.87 9.92
CA ALA A 479 -2.14 -6.81 8.88
C ALA A 479 -3.37 -6.29 8.13
N GLY A 480 -3.29 -6.22 6.80
CA GLY A 480 -4.41 -5.77 5.97
C GLY A 480 -4.62 -4.25 5.90
N CYS A 481 -3.69 -3.45 6.41
CA CYS A 481 -3.78 -1.99 6.44
C CYS A 481 -4.17 -1.39 5.08
N GLY A 482 -5.30 -0.69 5.01
CA GLY A 482 -5.81 -0.10 3.77
C GLY A 482 -4.96 1.05 3.23
N GLU A 483 -4.25 1.78 4.11
CA GLU A 483 -3.36 2.89 3.72
C GLU A 483 -2.25 2.42 2.77
N LYS A 484 -1.67 1.26 3.07
CA LYS A 484 -0.54 0.71 2.34
C LYS A 484 -0.88 0.31 0.90
N SER A 485 -2.08 -0.22 0.66
CA SER A 485 -2.51 -0.54 -0.71
C SER A 485 -2.57 0.71 -1.58
N ILE A 486 -2.93 1.87 -1.01
CA ILE A 486 -2.90 3.16 -1.71
C ILE A 486 -1.47 3.67 -1.90
N LEU A 487 -0.62 3.60 -0.88
CA LEU A 487 0.78 4.06 -1.01
C LEU A 487 1.57 3.23 -2.02
N ARG A 488 1.33 1.92 -2.06
CA ARG A 488 1.91 1.05 -3.06
C ARG A 488 1.42 1.40 -4.47
N ALA A 489 0.14 1.74 -4.63
CA ALA A 489 -0.38 2.23 -5.91
C ALA A 489 0.33 3.51 -6.36
N VAL A 490 0.50 4.47 -5.45
CA VAL A 490 1.23 5.73 -5.70
C VAL A 490 2.66 5.46 -6.14
N ALA A 491 3.39 4.63 -5.40
CA ALA A 491 4.78 4.29 -5.73
C ALA A 491 4.89 3.56 -7.07
N ALA A 492 4.08 2.51 -7.28
CA ALA A 492 4.14 1.69 -8.49
C ALA A 492 3.76 2.46 -9.76
N VAL A 493 2.71 3.29 -9.73
CA VAL A 493 2.31 4.11 -10.88
C VAL A 493 3.36 5.18 -11.18
N THR A 494 3.95 5.79 -10.14
CA THR A 494 4.97 6.83 -10.32
C THR A 494 6.25 6.23 -10.91
N GLU A 495 6.72 5.08 -10.43
CA GLU A 495 7.87 4.35 -11.01
C GLU A 495 7.59 3.93 -12.45
N ALA A 496 6.42 3.33 -12.70
CA ALA A 496 6.00 2.90 -14.03
C ALA A 496 6.04 4.05 -15.04
N TYR A 497 5.54 5.23 -14.66
CA TYR A 497 5.45 6.40 -15.53
C TYR A 497 6.78 7.12 -15.73
N MET A 498 7.50 7.40 -14.64
CA MET A 498 8.68 8.26 -14.67
C MET A 498 9.94 7.53 -15.15
N ARG A 499 10.08 6.23 -14.88
CA ARG A 499 11.30 5.49 -15.24
C ARG A 499 11.57 5.48 -16.76
N PRO A 500 10.59 5.15 -17.63
CA PRO A 500 10.80 5.23 -19.08
C PRO A 500 11.10 6.65 -19.58
N LEU A 501 10.47 7.67 -18.99
CA LEU A 501 10.75 9.08 -19.31
C LEU A 501 12.20 9.44 -19.02
N TYR A 502 12.74 9.00 -17.89
CA TYR A 502 14.13 9.26 -17.50
C TYR A 502 15.10 8.53 -18.42
N HIS A 503 14.83 7.27 -18.77
CA HIS A 503 15.67 6.53 -19.69
C HIS A 503 15.70 7.16 -21.09
N ALA A 504 14.55 7.61 -21.59
CA ALA A 504 14.47 8.32 -22.86
C ALA A 504 15.23 9.65 -22.83
N LYS A 505 15.12 10.41 -21.72
CA LYS A 505 15.89 11.64 -21.52
C LYS A 505 17.39 11.37 -21.48
N ALA A 506 17.82 10.33 -20.77
CA ALA A 506 19.24 9.95 -20.68
C ALA A 506 19.83 9.64 -22.06
N ASP A 507 19.11 8.88 -22.89
CA ASP A 507 19.56 8.52 -24.23
C ASP A 507 19.63 9.77 -25.13
N ARG A 508 18.67 10.69 -24.99
CA ARG A 508 18.67 11.99 -25.69
C ARG A 508 19.86 12.87 -25.28
N LEU A 509 20.12 13.00 -23.98
CA LEU A 509 21.24 13.80 -23.46
C LEU A 509 22.60 13.24 -23.89
N ARG A 510 22.77 11.91 -23.93
CA ARG A 510 24.00 11.29 -24.45
C ARG A 510 24.23 11.59 -25.92
N ALA A 511 23.21 11.37 -26.75
CA ALA A 511 23.31 11.62 -28.18
C ALA A 511 23.69 13.09 -28.47
N LYS A 512 23.05 14.03 -27.77
CA LYS A 512 23.39 15.46 -27.86
C LYS A 512 24.81 15.76 -27.35
N ALA A 513 25.23 15.15 -26.25
CA ALA A 513 26.58 15.33 -25.73
C ALA A 513 27.66 14.83 -26.71
N ASP A 514 27.45 13.68 -27.34
CA ASP A 514 28.40 13.12 -28.30
C ASP A 514 28.49 13.95 -29.59
N GLU A 515 27.36 14.50 -30.05
CA GLU A 515 27.35 15.45 -31.17
C GLU A 515 28.09 16.75 -30.81
N LEU A 516 27.82 17.31 -29.64
CA LEU A 516 28.45 18.55 -29.17
C LEU A 516 29.96 18.39 -28.97
N ASP A 517 30.38 17.25 -28.45
CA ASP A 517 31.79 16.92 -28.21
C ASP A 517 32.59 16.92 -29.52
N LYS A 518 31.96 16.43 -30.59
CA LYS A 518 32.56 16.31 -31.92
C LYS A 518 32.60 17.65 -32.66
N ASP A 519 31.47 18.36 -32.71
CA ASP A 519 31.28 19.50 -33.64
C ASP A 519 31.20 20.87 -32.92
N GLY A 520 31.08 20.89 -31.59
CA GLY A 520 30.78 22.10 -30.80
C GLY A 520 31.86 23.18 -30.86
N VAL A 521 33.15 22.82 -30.85
CA VAL A 521 34.25 23.80 -30.93
C VAL A 521 34.24 24.53 -32.28
N GLN A 522 33.96 23.80 -33.37
CA GLN A 522 33.84 24.39 -34.70
C GLN A 522 32.65 25.35 -34.76
N ARG A 523 31.51 24.99 -34.14
CA ARG A 523 30.33 25.84 -34.05
C ARG A 523 30.59 27.12 -33.24
N LEU A 524 31.29 27.03 -32.11
CA LEU A 524 31.68 28.21 -31.32
C LEU A 524 32.62 29.13 -32.09
N THR A 525 33.58 28.57 -32.82
CA THR A 525 34.51 29.34 -33.66
C THR A 525 33.72 30.11 -34.73
N ALA A 526 32.81 29.43 -35.44
CA ALA A 526 31.96 30.07 -36.44
C ALA A 526 31.03 31.15 -35.84
N LEU A 527 30.49 30.93 -34.64
CA LEU A 527 29.70 31.94 -33.93
C LEU A 527 30.54 33.17 -33.59
N LYS A 528 31.76 32.97 -33.08
CA LYS A 528 32.69 34.05 -32.72
C LYS A 528 33.08 34.92 -33.91
N GLU A 529 33.30 34.31 -35.07
CA GLU A 529 33.61 35.01 -36.32
C GLU A 529 32.40 35.80 -36.85
N ARG A 530 31.20 35.22 -36.74
CA ARG A 530 29.97 35.84 -37.25
C ARG A 530 29.41 36.93 -36.33
N ASN A 531 29.38 36.69 -35.02
CA ASN A 531 28.80 37.57 -34.01
C ASN A 531 29.52 37.39 -32.65
N LYS A 532 30.49 38.28 -32.41
CA LYS A 532 31.30 38.27 -31.19
C LYS A 532 30.48 38.52 -29.92
N ASP A 533 29.44 39.35 -29.98
CA ASP A 533 28.63 39.69 -28.81
C ASP A 533 27.78 38.50 -28.35
N GLU A 534 27.17 37.77 -29.29
CA GLU A 534 26.46 36.51 -28.99
C GLU A 534 27.41 35.46 -28.43
N TYR A 535 28.62 35.33 -28.99
CA TYR A 535 29.64 34.43 -28.46
C TYR A 535 30.05 34.81 -27.02
N ASP A 536 30.36 36.08 -26.76
CA ASP A 536 30.81 36.55 -25.45
C ASP A 536 29.68 36.39 -24.40
N LEU A 537 28.41 36.58 -24.79
CA LEU A 537 27.25 36.31 -23.94
C LEU A 537 27.05 34.81 -23.68
N LEU A 538 27.17 33.96 -24.70
CA LEU A 538 27.07 32.50 -24.53
C LEU A 538 28.17 31.98 -23.61
N ARG A 539 29.40 32.49 -23.77
CA ARG A 539 30.53 32.22 -22.88
C ARG A 539 30.23 32.61 -21.43
N GLN A 540 29.67 33.81 -21.22
CA GLN A 540 29.25 34.25 -19.89
C GLN A 540 28.15 33.35 -19.32
N ALA A 541 27.17 32.95 -20.14
CA ALA A 541 26.06 32.08 -19.74
C ALA A 541 26.54 30.70 -19.26
N ILE A 542 27.42 30.05 -20.04
CA ILE A 542 28.01 28.75 -19.69
C ILE A 542 28.85 28.86 -18.41
N ALA A 543 29.69 29.90 -18.31
CA ALA A 543 30.52 30.13 -17.14
C ALA A 543 29.69 30.36 -15.87
N HIS A 544 28.63 31.17 -15.98
CA HIS A 544 27.71 31.45 -14.89
C HIS A 544 27.03 30.15 -14.41
N MET A 545 26.38 29.42 -15.32
CA MET A 545 25.42 28.38 -14.96
C MET A 545 26.06 27.00 -14.75
N LEU A 546 27.10 26.66 -15.52
CA LEU A 546 27.65 25.30 -15.55
C LEU A 546 29.07 25.21 -14.95
N MET A 547 29.86 26.29 -14.99
CA MET A 547 31.23 26.29 -14.45
C MET A 547 31.34 26.82 -13.01
N GLY A 548 30.22 27.20 -12.38
CA GLY A 548 30.20 27.71 -11.01
C GLY A 548 30.78 29.12 -10.84
N LEU A 549 30.89 29.89 -11.93
CA LEU A 549 31.45 31.26 -11.94
C LEU A 549 30.37 32.35 -11.86
N GLY A 550 29.11 31.97 -11.60
CA GLY A 550 27.99 32.89 -11.42
C GLY A 550 28.14 33.78 -10.18
N GLY A 551 27.70 35.03 -10.31
CA GLY A 551 27.68 36.03 -9.25
C GLY A 551 26.28 36.62 -8.99
N GLU A 552 26.18 37.52 -8.02
CA GLU A 552 24.90 38.19 -7.67
C GLU A 552 24.38 39.09 -8.80
N ASP A 553 25.28 39.61 -9.64
CA ASP A 553 24.99 40.39 -10.84
C ASP A 553 26.01 40.11 -11.95
N ASP A 554 25.85 40.79 -13.09
CA ASP A 554 26.75 40.64 -14.24
C ASP A 554 28.18 41.12 -13.96
N LYS A 555 28.36 42.12 -13.08
CA LYS A 555 29.68 42.61 -12.72
C LYS A 555 30.41 41.60 -11.85
N ASP A 556 29.73 41.01 -10.87
CA ASP A 556 30.27 39.93 -10.02
C ASP A 556 30.64 38.72 -10.88
N THR A 557 29.72 38.26 -11.75
CA THR A 557 29.97 37.15 -12.69
C THR A 557 31.23 37.39 -13.54
N ARG A 558 31.35 38.59 -14.16
CA ARG A 558 32.54 38.94 -14.94
C ARG A 558 33.81 39.01 -14.10
N THR A 559 33.71 39.44 -12.84
CA THR A 559 34.85 39.51 -11.90
C THR A 559 35.34 38.10 -11.56
N ARG A 560 34.42 37.17 -11.28
CA ARG A 560 34.74 35.76 -11.02
C ARG A 560 35.37 35.08 -12.22
N MET A 561 34.83 35.31 -13.42
CA MET A 561 35.43 34.83 -14.67
C MET A 561 36.84 35.39 -14.88
N ALA A 562 37.07 36.68 -14.63
CA ALA A 562 38.39 37.28 -14.73
C ALA A 562 39.38 36.68 -13.72
N ALA A 563 38.93 36.38 -12.50
CA ALA A 563 39.74 35.75 -11.46
C ALA A 563 40.05 34.27 -11.76
N HIS A 564 39.15 33.55 -12.43
CA HIS A 564 39.35 32.17 -12.86
C HIS A 564 40.46 32.03 -13.92
N GLY A 565 40.59 33.04 -14.79
CA GLY A 565 41.55 33.03 -15.90
C GLY A 565 40.88 32.74 -17.26
N PRO A 566 41.67 32.51 -18.32
CA PRO A 566 41.14 32.28 -19.66
C PRO A 566 40.34 30.97 -19.71
N ILE A 567 39.16 31.03 -20.34
CA ILE A 567 38.28 29.88 -20.59
C ILE A 567 38.32 29.62 -22.10
N SER A 568 38.80 28.45 -22.51
CA SER A 568 38.89 28.07 -23.93
C SER A 568 37.55 27.59 -24.48
N ASP A 569 37.39 27.57 -25.80
CA ASP A 569 36.17 27.02 -26.44
C ASP A 569 35.98 25.54 -26.10
N ARG A 570 37.08 24.80 -25.92
CA ARG A 570 37.03 23.39 -25.49
C ARG A 570 36.49 23.27 -24.06
N ASP A 571 36.91 24.14 -23.14
CA ASP A 571 36.39 24.15 -21.76
C ASP A 571 34.88 24.43 -21.70
N LEU A 572 34.37 25.30 -22.59
CA LEU A 572 32.93 25.57 -22.69
C LEU A 572 32.13 24.35 -23.16
N ILE A 573 32.64 23.64 -24.16
CA ILE A 573 32.03 22.39 -24.66
C ILE A 573 32.13 21.29 -23.61
N ASP A 574 33.27 21.14 -22.95
CA ASP A 574 33.47 20.18 -21.86
C ASP A 574 32.50 20.45 -20.70
N ALA A 575 32.25 21.71 -20.35
CA ALA A 575 31.28 22.06 -19.31
C ALA A 575 29.86 21.57 -19.64
N ILE A 576 29.37 21.81 -20.87
CA ILE A 576 28.02 21.37 -21.27
C ILE A 576 27.97 19.84 -21.37
N THR A 577 28.95 19.22 -22.03
CA THR A 577 28.96 17.76 -22.25
C THR A 577 29.14 16.99 -20.95
N ALA A 578 29.97 17.46 -20.01
CA ALA A 578 30.14 16.83 -18.70
C ALA A 578 28.82 16.81 -17.91
N VAL A 579 28.08 17.93 -17.88
CA VAL A 579 26.78 17.99 -17.21
C VAL A 579 25.77 17.06 -17.88
N MET A 580 25.65 17.08 -19.22
CA MET A 580 24.70 16.21 -19.93
C MET A 580 25.05 14.71 -19.78
N ARG A 581 26.33 14.33 -19.83
CA ARG A 581 26.77 12.94 -19.64
C ARG A 581 26.54 12.47 -18.21
N GLN A 582 26.83 13.31 -17.21
CA GLN A 582 26.55 13.00 -15.80
C GLN A 582 25.05 12.86 -15.55
N GLU A 583 24.24 13.76 -16.10
CA GLU A 583 22.80 13.71 -15.92
C GLU A 583 22.17 12.52 -16.64
N ALA A 584 22.67 12.14 -17.82
CA ALA A 584 22.27 10.91 -18.47
C ALA A 584 22.64 9.66 -17.65
N PHE A 585 23.81 9.65 -17.02
CA PHE A 585 24.19 8.61 -16.07
C PHE A 585 23.21 8.57 -14.89
N ASN A 586 22.91 9.73 -14.29
CA ASN A 586 21.97 9.86 -13.18
C ASN A 586 20.60 9.29 -13.55
N HIS A 587 20.06 9.60 -14.73
CA HIS A 587 18.72 9.15 -15.11
C HIS A 587 18.60 7.66 -15.43
N LYS A 588 19.68 6.98 -15.83
CA LYS A 588 19.61 5.59 -16.36
C LYS A 588 20.45 4.56 -15.63
N ASN A 589 21.62 4.94 -15.12
CA ASN A 589 22.63 4.00 -14.66
C ASN A 589 22.95 4.12 -13.17
N LEU A 590 22.67 5.26 -12.54
CA LEU A 590 22.84 5.43 -11.11
C LEU A 590 22.07 4.35 -10.34
N GLN A 591 22.74 3.71 -9.41
CA GLN A 591 22.13 2.84 -8.42
C GLN A 591 21.80 3.67 -7.18
N PRO A 592 20.54 3.74 -6.74
CA PRO A 592 20.17 4.43 -5.51
C PRO A 592 20.89 3.89 -4.28
N ILE A 593 20.79 4.67 -3.21
CA ILE A 593 21.40 4.40 -1.90
C ILE A 593 21.05 3.00 -1.36
N ASP A 594 19.86 2.48 -1.62
CA ASP A 594 19.44 1.14 -1.18
C ASP A 594 20.22 0.00 -1.84
N GLY A 595 20.91 0.28 -2.95
CA GLY A 595 21.72 -0.70 -3.66
C GLY A 595 20.94 -1.76 -4.44
N ARG A 596 19.62 -1.67 -4.52
CA ARG A 596 18.76 -2.76 -5.02
C ARG A 596 18.58 -2.75 -6.53
N LEU A 597 18.57 -1.60 -7.20
CA LEU A 597 18.39 -1.52 -8.65
C LEU A 597 19.33 -0.47 -9.26
N ALA A 598 20.05 -0.83 -10.32
CA ALA A 598 20.86 0.12 -11.10
C ALA A 598 20.07 0.65 -12.30
N ASN A 599 19.00 1.40 -12.04
CA ASN A 599 18.05 1.87 -13.07
C ASN A 599 17.91 3.40 -13.13
N GLY A 600 18.79 4.14 -12.45
CA GLY A 600 18.82 5.59 -12.39
C GLY A 600 18.35 6.15 -11.05
N MET A 601 18.40 7.48 -10.95
CA MET A 601 18.00 8.26 -9.79
C MET A 601 16.56 8.01 -9.36
N SER A 602 16.24 8.45 -8.15
CA SER A 602 14.88 8.39 -7.63
C SER A 602 13.91 9.15 -8.53
N VAL A 603 12.81 8.50 -8.90
CA VAL A 603 11.73 9.12 -9.71
C VAL A 603 10.81 10.03 -8.89
N MET A 604 10.86 9.89 -7.57
CA MET A 604 10.03 10.63 -6.64
C MET A 604 10.73 10.88 -5.31
N ALA A 605 10.24 11.85 -4.55
CA ALA A 605 10.52 11.99 -3.13
C ALA A 605 9.20 12.17 -2.39
N MET A 606 9.19 11.91 -1.09
CA MET A 606 7.98 11.95 -0.30
C MET A 606 8.18 12.77 0.98
N ALA A 607 7.25 13.69 1.23
CA ALA A 607 7.11 14.39 2.50
C ALA A 607 5.84 13.93 3.21
N ALA A 608 5.86 13.85 4.53
CA ALA A 608 4.78 13.24 5.29
C ALA A 608 4.26 14.14 6.42
N HIS A 609 2.94 14.17 6.56
CA HIS A 609 2.31 14.56 7.81
C HIS A 609 2.40 13.38 8.78
N THR A 610 2.79 13.63 10.04
CA THR A 610 2.87 12.60 11.09
C THR A 610 1.53 11.86 11.26
N GLY A 611 1.57 10.53 11.32
CA GLY A 611 0.39 9.67 11.41
C GLY A 611 0.78 8.19 11.34
N CYS A 612 -0.18 7.30 11.05
CA CYS A 612 0.13 5.88 10.84
C CYS A 612 1.17 5.69 9.74
N ASN A 613 1.02 6.40 8.62
CA ASN A 613 1.99 6.47 7.52
C ASN A 613 3.43 6.72 7.95
N THR A 614 3.67 7.60 8.91
CA THR A 614 5.02 7.87 9.41
C THR A 614 5.47 6.85 10.46
N VAL A 615 4.54 6.26 11.22
CA VAL A 615 4.90 5.21 12.17
C VAL A 615 5.37 3.96 11.44
N TYR A 616 4.61 3.43 10.48
CA TYR A 616 5.13 2.30 9.70
C TYR A 616 6.16 2.72 8.64
N GLY A 617 6.16 3.96 8.18
CA GLY A 617 7.12 4.45 7.17
C GLY A 617 8.49 4.84 7.71
N SER A 618 8.62 5.18 9.00
CA SER A 618 9.87 5.68 9.59
C SER A 618 10.08 5.30 11.06
N THR A 619 9.75 4.07 11.46
CA THR A 619 10.18 3.49 12.75
C THR A 619 11.38 2.58 12.54
N PRO A 620 12.58 2.92 13.08
CA PRO A 620 13.75 2.05 13.01
C PRO A 620 13.49 0.64 13.57
N PRO A 621 14.07 -0.41 12.96
CA PRO A 621 15.00 -0.37 11.82
C PRO A 621 14.33 -0.51 10.44
N ASN A 622 12.99 -0.56 10.33
CA ASN A 622 12.32 -1.02 9.11
C ASN A 622 11.71 0.14 8.31
N ASN A 623 12.38 0.56 7.23
CA ASN A 623 11.87 1.55 6.28
C ASN A 623 11.32 0.86 5.02
N PRO A 624 10.02 1.04 4.69
CA PRO A 624 9.45 0.43 3.51
C PRO A 624 9.69 1.20 2.19
N HIS A 625 10.26 2.41 2.28
CA HIS A 625 10.45 3.30 1.15
C HIS A 625 11.87 3.16 0.56
N PRO A 626 12.00 2.72 -0.71
CA PRO A 626 13.25 2.81 -1.49
C PRO A 626 13.65 4.24 -1.83
N TYR A 627 12.65 5.12 -1.88
CA TYR A 627 12.79 6.51 -2.29
C TYR A 627 12.98 7.42 -1.07
N PRO A 628 13.52 8.63 -1.25
CA PRO A 628 13.62 9.61 -0.16
C PRO A 628 12.26 9.84 0.50
N TRP A 629 12.20 9.60 1.81
CA TRP A 629 11.02 9.77 2.65
C TRP A 629 11.37 10.66 3.84
N MET A 630 10.61 11.71 4.07
CA MET A 630 10.83 12.66 5.16
C MET A 630 9.54 12.88 5.96
N ASN A 631 9.63 12.65 7.26
CA ASN A 631 8.63 13.08 8.24
C ASN A 631 9.19 14.32 8.97
N SER A 632 8.52 15.47 8.84
CA SER A 632 8.83 16.67 9.61
C SER A 632 7.97 16.69 10.87
N LEU A 633 6.78 17.29 10.80
CA LEU A 633 5.81 17.34 11.89
C LEU A 633 4.40 17.00 11.39
N PHE A 634 3.44 17.02 12.31
CA PHE A 634 2.05 16.65 12.01
C PHE A 634 1.38 17.66 11.07
N GLN A 635 1.71 18.95 11.19
CA GLN A 635 1.02 20.05 10.53
C GLN A 635 1.64 20.52 9.21
N ASP A 636 2.89 20.16 8.90
CA ASP A 636 3.71 20.85 7.89
C ASP A 636 4.23 19.95 6.75
N GLY A 637 3.80 18.68 6.66
CA GLY A 637 4.26 17.75 5.62
C GLY A 637 4.16 18.32 4.20
N ILE A 638 3.06 19.00 3.86
CA ILE A 638 2.86 19.68 2.57
C ILE A 638 3.79 20.88 2.35
N THR A 639 4.14 21.61 3.41
CA THR A 639 5.09 22.73 3.32
C THR A 639 6.49 22.21 3.00
N VAL A 640 6.89 21.12 3.66
CA VAL A 640 8.16 20.44 3.36
C VAL A 640 8.16 19.88 1.95
N GLY A 641 7.05 19.27 1.51
CA GLY A 641 6.89 18.82 0.13
C GLY A 641 7.05 19.97 -0.88
N TRP A 642 6.49 21.14 -0.59
CA TRP A 642 6.68 22.33 -1.44
C TRP A 642 8.16 22.74 -1.52
N LEU A 643 8.89 22.77 -0.39
CA LEU A 643 10.32 23.08 -0.39
C LEU A 643 11.14 22.08 -1.23
N MET A 644 10.82 20.78 -1.14
CA MET A 644 11.41 19.76 -2.02
C MET A 644 11.10 20.04 -3.50
N GLY A 645 9.87 20.43 -3.81
CA GLY A 645 9.43 20.74 -5.18
C GLY A 645 10.18 21.93 -5.78
N GLU A 646 10.35 23.01 -5.03
CA GLU A 646 11.15 24.17 -5.46
C GLU A 646 12.62 23.78 -5.67
N SER A 647 13.19 22.97 -4.77
CA SER A 647 14.56 22.46 -4.94
C SER A 647 14.71 21.62 -6.22
N PHE A 648 13.71 20.81 -6.56
CA PHE A 648 13.73 20.00 -7.78
C PHE A 648 13.59 20.85 -9.04
N ILE A 649 12.78 21.93 -9.01
CA ILE A 649 12.67 22.86 -10.14
C ILE A 649 14.03 23.49 -10.44
N VAL A 650 14.73 23.95 -9.40
CA VAL A 650 16.07 24.56 -9.55
C VAL A 650 17.10 23.54 -10.06
N ASP A 651 17.18 22.36 -9.46
CA ASP A 651 18.15 21.33 -9.86
C ASP A 651 17.89 20.83 -11.29
N HIS A 652 16.63 20.53 -11.61
CA HIS A 652 16.21 20.08 -12.93
C HIS A 652 16.47 21.16 -14.00
N GLY A 653 16.17 22.42 -13.70
CA GLY A 653 16.49 23.54 -14.59
C GLY A 653 17.98 23.57 -14.93
N ARG A 654 18.84 23.54 -13.91
CA ARG A 654 20.29 23.67 -14.05
C ARG A 654 20.97 22.46 -14.71
N ARG A 655 20.56 21.24 -14.38
CA ARG A 655 21.25 20.01 -14.81
C ARG A 655 20.64 19.36 -16.04
N SER A 656 19.33 19.52 -16.20
CA SER A 656 18.51 18.68 -17.08
C SER A 656 17.86 19.47 -18.23
N VAL A 657 17.69 20.79 -18.09
CA VAL A 657 17.00 21.63 -19.09
C VAL A 657 17.95 22.61 -19.77
N ILE A 658 18.65 23.45 -18.99
CA ILE A 658 19.52 24.50 -19.52
C ILE A 658 20.66 23.94 -20.40
N PRO A 659 21.40 22.89 -20.01
CA PRO A 659 22.46 22.33 -20.85
C PRO A 659 21.94 21.84 -22.21
N GLU A 660 20.76 21.22 -22.21
CA GLU A 660 20.11 20.73 -23.42
C GLU A 660 19.66 21.90 -24.32
N ARG A 661 19.12 22.98 -23.75
CA ARG A 661 18.77 24.19 -24.50
C ARG A 661 19.99 24.94 -25.05
N LEU A 662 21.09 24.99 -24.30
CA LEU A 662 22.34 25.58 -24.75
C LEU A 662 22.94 24.78 -25.92
N PHE A 663 22.84 23.46 -25.86
CA PHE A 663 23.15 22.58 -27.00
C PHE A 663 22.29 22.95 -28.22
N ASP A 664 20.96 22.93 -28.09
CA ASP A 664 20.04 23.19 -29.21
C ASP A 664 20.27 24.58 -29.80
N ALA A 665 20.56 25.57 -28.95
CA ALA A 665 20.89 26.93 -29.34
C ALA A 665 22.16 26.99 -30.20
N LEU A 666 23.27 26.40 -29.73
CA LEU A 666 24.56 26.44 -30.42
C LEU A 666 24.56 25.60 -31.70
N MET A 667 23.90 24.44 -31.68
CA MET A 667 23.96 23.46 -32.78
C MET A 667 22.97 23.73 -33.89
N HIS A 668 21.81 24.32 -33.58
CA HIS A 668 20.69 24.41 -34.54
C HIS A 668 20.30 25.84 -34.92
N ARG A 669 20.69 26.88 -34.16
CA ARG A 669 20.32 28.27 -34.50
C ARG A 669 21.38 28.93 -35.39
N GLU A 670 20.92 29.51 -36.49
CA GLU A 670 21.77 30.30 -37.39
C GLU A 670 21.89 31.77 -36.99
N THR A 671 20.95 32.32 -36.24
CA THR A 671 21.00 33.68 -35.66
C THR A 671 20.30 33.66 -34.30
N GLY A 672 20.63 34.61 -33.42
CA GLY A 672 20.03 34.65 -32.08
C GLY A 672 20.34 33.39 -31.27
N VAL A 673 21.62 32.98 -31.25
CA VAL A 673 22.05 31.81 -30.47
C VAL A 673 21.72 32.02 -29.00
N ILE A 674 21.97 33.23 -28.49
CA ILE A 674 21.52 33.64 -27.17
C ILE A 674 21.27 35.15 -27.16
N SER A 675 20.27 35.58 -26.42
CA SER A 675 19.96 37.00 -26.19
C SER A 675 20.15 37.39 -24.71
N PRO A 676 20.33 38.68 -24.38
CA PRO A 676 20.38 39.14 -22.99
C PRO A 676 19.15 38.74 -22.18
N ARG A 677 17.97 38.68 -22.84
CA ARG A 677 16.73 38.21 -22.24
C ARG A 677 16.78 36.72 -21.92
N GLU A 678 17.21 35.87 -22.85
CA GLU A 678 17.35 34.43 -22.59
C GLU A 678 18.38 34.14 -21.51
N TYR A 679 19.51 34.85 -21.49
CA TYR A 679 20.48 34.76 -20.40
C TYR A 679 19.84 35.12 -19.04
N TYR A 680 19.10 36.24 -18.97
CA TYR A 680 18.36 36.63 -17.76
C TYR A 680 17.34 35.55 -17.34
N GLU A 681 16.60 34.99 -18.30
CA GLU A 681 15.62 33.93 -18.07
C GLU A 681 16.27 32.63 -17.59
N TYR A 682 17.46 32.27 -18.08
CA TYR A 682 18.18 31.07 -17.63
C TYR A 682 18.83 31.22 -16.25
N VAL A 683 19.31 32.40 -15.86
CA VAL A 683 19.85 32.60 -14.51
C VAL A 683 18.75 32.77 -13.45
N HIS A 684 17.52 33.12 -13.85
CA HIS A 684 16.31 33.14 -13.01
C HIS A 684 15.32 32.01 -13.37
N PHE A 685 15.84 30.87 -13.83
CA PHE A 685 15.01 29.83 -14.40
C PHE A 685 14.01 29.27 -13.39
N SER A 686 12.76 29.17 -13.82
CA SER A 686 11.68 28.58 -13.04
C SER A 686 10.78 27.75 -13.95
N ASP A 687 9.86 27.02 -13.34
CA ASP A 687 8.84 26.23 -14.02
C ASP A 687 7.97 27.05 -14.99
N ALA A 688 7.85 28.36 -14.82
CA ALA A 688 7.13 29.23 -15.75
C ALA A 688 7.76 29.25 -17.16
N LEU A 689 9.06 28.97 -17.26
CA LEU A 689 9.82 28.94 -18.51
C LEU A 689 9.99 27.53 -19.08
N MET A 690 9.53 26.51 -18.34
CA MET A 690 9.64 25.11 -18.74
C MET A 690 8.53 24.73 -19.73
N THR A 691 8.88 23.99 -20.77
CA THR A 691 7.94 23.33 -21.68
C THR A 691 7.17 22.23 -20.96
N ASP A 692 6.07 21.75 -21.54
CA ASP A 692 5.32 20.65 -20.94
C ASP A 692 6.16 19.38 -20.81
N GLN A 693 7.02 19.08 -21.79
CA GLN A 693 7.92 17.93 -21.73
C GLN A 693 8.91 18.06 -20.55
N GLU A 694 9.49 19.24 -20.35
CA GLU A 694 10.41 19.49 -19.23
C GLU A 694 9.69 19.37 -17.87
N ILE A 695 8.43 19.79 -17.77
CA ILE A 695 7.62 19.57 -16.56
C ILE A 695 7.30 18.07 -16.34
N LEU A 696 7.05 17.32 -17.41
CA LEU A 696 6.84 15.87 -17.30
C LEU A 696 8.11 15.16 -16.81
N GLU A 697 9.29 15.61 -17.25
CA GLU A 697 10.61 15.08 -16.86
C GLU A 697 11.07 15.52 -15.46
N LEU A 698 10.42 16.52 -14.85
CA LEU A 698 10.74 16.99 -13.50
C LEU A 698 10.47 15.89 -12.44
N PRO A 699 11.36 15.62 -11.46
CA PRO A 699 11.07 14.69 -10.37
C PRO A 699 9.80 15.07 -9.60
N LYS A 700 9.04 14.06 -9.17
CA LYS A 700 7.72 14.26 -8.54
C LYS A 700 7.82 14.22 -7.02
N VAL A 701 7.17 15.16 -6.34
CA VAL A 701 7.08 15.15 -4.87
C VAL A 701 5.70 14.66 -4.47
N TRP A 702 5.66 13.58 -3.70
CA TRP A 702 4.44 13.13 -3.05
C TRP A 702 4.36 13.67 -1.63
N VAL A 703 3.19 14.18 -1.25
CA VAL A 703 2.88 14.55 0.12
C VAL A 703 1.84 13.59 0.65
N VAL A 704 2.16 12.90 1.74
CA VAL A 704 1.33 11.84 2.29
C VAL A 704 0.85 12.21 3.69
N GLY A 705 -0.40 11.95 4.00
CA GLY A 705 -0.90 12.14 5.35
C GLY A 705 -2.25 11.50 5.61
N GLY A 706 -2.55 11.27 6.88
CA GLY A 706 -3.89 10.87 7.32
C GLY A 706 -4.87 12.05 7.32
N ASP A 707 -6.14 11.74 7.57
CA ASP A 707 -7.20 12.74 7.61
C ASP A 707 -7.02 13.83 8.67
N GLY A 708 -6.39 13.52 9.80
CA GLY A 708 -6.05 14.53 10.81
C GLY A 708 -4.95 15.50 10.39
N GLY A 709 -3.90 14.98 9.76
CA GLY A 709 -2.75 15.79 9.33
C GLY A 709 -3.13 16.76 8.22
N MET A 710 -3.88 16.28 7.23
CA MET A 710 -4.20 17.06 6.03
C MET A 710 -5.58 17.74 6.09
N GLY A 711 -6.52 17.16 6.83
CA GLY A 711 -7.89 17.66 6.96
C GLY A 711 -8.11 18.62 8.12
N ASP A 712 -7.29 18.55 9.17
CA ASP A 712 -7.45 19.34 10.40
C ASP A 712 -6.24 20.26 10.62
N ILE A 713 -5.23 19.80 11.36
CA ILE A 713 -4.12 20.64 11.86
C ILE A 713 -3.27 21.24 10.74
N GLY A 714 -3.02 20.49 9.66
CA GLY A 714 -2.25 20.95 8.49
C GLY A 714 -3.11 21.52 7.36
N TYR A 715 -4.44 21.60 7.52
CA TYR A 715 -5.33 22.01 6.43
C TYR A 715 -5.04 23.43 5.91
N GLN A 716 -4.62 24.36 6.78
CA GLN A 716 -4.23 25.70 6.35
C GLN A 716 -3.04 25.66 5.37
N ASN A 717 -2.05 24.82 5.65
CA ASN A 717 -0.88 24.65 4.78
C ASN A 717 -1.28 23.94 3.49
N MET A 718 -2.14 22.91 3.57
CA MET A 718 -2.71 22.23 2.41
C MET A 718 -3.42 23.22 1.48
N SER A 719 -4.31 24.02 2.04
CA SER A 719 -5.06 25.06 1.32
C SER A 719 -4.13 26.02 0.60
N LYS A 720 -3.08 26.51 1.27
CA LYS A 720 -2.11 27.43 0.68
C LYS A 720 -1.34 26.79 -0.49
N VAL A 721 -0.81 25.58 -0.32
CA VAL A 721 0.01 24.91 -1.36
C VAL A 721 -0.84 24.51 -2.57
N ILE A 722 -2.05 24.01 -2.33
CA ILE A 722 -2.98 23.68 -3.43
C ILE A 722 -3.34 24.94 -4.21
N LEU A 723 -3.61 26.07 -3.54
CA LEU A 723 -3.89 27.35 -4.20
C LEU A 723 -2.70 27.87 -5.01
N GLN A 724 -1.45 27.63 -4.58
CA GLN A 724 -0.27 28.00 -5.39
C GLN A 724 -0.16 27.19 -6.69
N ASN A 725 -0.73 25.98 -6.72
CA ASN A 725 -0.84 25.11 -7.88
C ASN A 725 0.49 24.91 -8.65
N ARG A 726 1.61 24.80 -7.91
CA ARG A 726 2.95 24.62 -8.49
C ARG A 726 3.06 23.24 -9.16
N PRO A 727 3.88 23.09 -10.22
CA PRO A 727 4.16 21.78 -10.81
C PRO A 727 4.77 20.82 -9.81
N ASN A 728 4.81 19.54 -10.17
CA ASN A 728 5.44 18.42 -9.45
C ASN A 728 4.93 18.03 -8.05
N ILE A 729 4.12 18.85 -7.37
CA ILE A 729 3.53 18.52 -6.06
C ILE A 729 2.27 17.67 -6.21
N LYS A 730 2.29 16.46 -5.65
CA LYS A 730 1.15 15.52 -5.64
C LYS A 730 0.84 15.15 -4.20
N ALA A 731 -0.36 15.41 -3.72
CA ALA A 731 -0.76 15.12 -2.35
C ALA A 731 -1.73 13.93 -2.32
N VAL A 732 -1.55 13.02 -1.37
CA VAL A 732 -2.45 11.88 -1.12
C VAL A 732 -2.84 11.83 0.35
N MET A 733 -4.14 11.98 0.60
CA MET A 733 -4.77 11.82 1.91
C MET A 733 -5.31 10.40 2.06
N LEU A 734 -4.77 9.71 3.06
CA LEU A 734 -5.18 8.39 3.51
C LEU A 734 -6.31 8.57 4.54
N ASP A 735 -7.55 8.64 4.06
CA ASP A 735 -8.72 9.01 4.88
C ASP A 735 -9.24 7.79 5.65
N THR A 736 -8.78 7.64 6.89
CA THR A 736 -9.31 6.66 7.85
C THR A 736 -10.50 7.18 8.63
N GLN A 737 -10.85 8.46 8.46
CA GLN A 737 -11.93 9.16 9.14
C GLN A 737 -11.79 9.22 10.66
N VAL A 738 -10.61 8.94 11.20
CA VAL A 738 -10.23 9.00 12.62
C VAL A 738 -8.74 9.22 12.72
N TYR A 739 -8.23 9.68 13.87
CA TYR A 739 -6.80 9.69 14.12
C TYR A 739 -6.36 8.29 14.55
N SER A 740 -6.08 7.45 13.55
CA SER A 740 -5.79 6.04 13.77
C SER A 740 -4.60 5.81 14.71
N ASN A 741 -3.51 6.56 14.53
CA ASN A 741 -2.29 6.37 15.30
C ASN A 741 -2.45 6.62 16.81
N THR A 742 -3.28 7.58 17.19
CA THR A 742 -3.43 8.02 18.58
C THR A 742 -4.56 7.32 19.32
N GLY A 743 -5.19 6.29 18.71
CA GLY A 743 -6.25 5.50 19.34
C GLY A 743 -7.67 5.86 18.89
N GLY A 744 -7.83 6.36 17.66
CA GLY A 744 -9.14 6.52 17.03
C GLY A 744 -9.90 7.78 17.44
N GLN A 745 -9.21 8.87 17.77
CA GLN A 745 -9.83 10.17 18.01
C GLN A 745 -10.57 10.68 16.78
N ASN A 746 -11.56 11.51 17.03
CA ASN A 746 -12.34 12.20 16.02
C ASN A 746 -11.52 13.25 15.23
N SER A 747 -11.56 13.17 13.90
CA SER A 747 -11.08 14.19 12.94
C SER A 747 -12.24 14.96 12.30
N ASP A 748 -12.03 16.06 11.58
CA ASP A 748 -13.14 16.67 10.83
C ASP A 748 -13.66 15.77 9.70
N SER A 749 -12.89 14.74 9.30
CA SER A 749 -13.32 13.71 8.37
C SER A 749 -14.10 12.56 9.02
N THR A 750 -14.31 12.54 10.33
CA THR A 750 -15.15 11.52 10.98
C THR A 750 -16.64 11.74 10.70
N PRO A 751 -17.41 10.68 10.39
CA PRO A 751 -18.88 10.74 10.30
C PRO A 751 -19.57 11.36 11.52
N MET A 752 -20.83 11.79 11.33
CA MET A 752 -21.67 12.35 12.40
C MET A 752 -21.89 11.40 13.60
N LEU A 753 -21.68 10.10 13.40
CA LEU A 753 -21.81 9.09 14.45
C LEU A 753 -20.64 9.11 15.46
N GLY A 754 -19.52 9.74 15.09
CA GLY A 754 -18.28 9.72 15.87
C GLY A 754 -17.40 8.50 15.59
N GLY A 755 -16.18 8.57 16.13
CA GLY A 755 -15.19 7.50 16.19
C GLY A 755 -15.14 6.87 17.59
N ASN A 756 -13.96 6.46 18.03
CA ASN A 756 -13.79 5.75 19.29
C ASN A 756 -13.55 6.65 20.50
N ASP A 757 -13.13 7.91 20.28
CA ASP A 757 -12.80 8.85 21.35
C ASP A 757 -13.37 10.27 21.10
N MET A 758 -13.52 11.04 22.17
CA MET A 758 -14.12 12.40 22.30
C MET A 758 -15.65 12.52 22.12
N ASN A 759 -16.23 12.03 21.01
CA ASN A 759 -17.69 12.15 20.77
C ASN A 759 -18.31 10.77 20.48
N VAL A 760 -18.17 9.86 21.44
CA VAL A 760 -18.73 8.51 21.35
C VAL A 760 -20.22 8.54 21.70
N PHE A 761 -20.99 7.62 21.15
CA PHE A 761 -22.36 7.37 21.58
C PHE A 761 -22.44 7.14 23.11
N GLY A 762 -23.25 7.93 23.80
CA GLY A 762 -23.49 7.83 25.23
C GLY A 762 -24.82 8.47 25.63
N ALA A 763 -25.04 8.63 26.95
CA ALA A 763 -26.29 9.19 27.47
C ALA A 763 -26.50 10.67 27.10
N ALA A 764 -25.41 11.44 26.95
CA ALA A 764 -25.47 12.88 26.67
C ALA A 764 -25.53 13.21 25.17
N THR A 765 -24.86 12.42 24.32
CA THR A 765 -24.80 12.63 22.87
C THR A 765 -24.76 11.30 22.13
N GLN A 766 -25.32 11.27 20.92
CA GLN A 766 -25.25 10.14 20.00
C GLN A 766 -24.17 10.38 18.93
N GLY A 767 -23.02 10.96 19.27
CA GLY A 767 -21.97 11.25 18.29
C GLY A 767 -21.69 12.75 18.13
N LYS A 768 -21.24 13.14 16.93
CA LYS A 768 -20.90 14.51 16.54
C LYS A 768 -22.12 15.28 16.04
N ASN A 769 -22.24 16.54 16.45
CA ASN A 769 -23.33 17.43 16.00
C ASN A 769 -23.01 18.24 14.74
N ASN A 770 -21.80 18.10 14.18
CA ASN A 770 -21.36 18.73 12.94
C ASN A 770 -21.28 17.70 11.81
N GLU A 771 -21.42 18.17 10.57
CA GLU A 771 -21.28 17.36 9.36
C GLU A 771 -19.80 16.98 9.13
N LYS A 772 -19.55 15.82 8.52
CA LYS A 772 -18.18 15.45 8.10
C LYS A 772 -17.69 16.45 7.04
N LYS A 773 -16.48 16.99 7.24
CA LYS A 773 -15.74 17.75 6.22
C LYS A 773 -15.35 16.82 5.07
N THR A 774 -15.77 17.18 3.85
CA THR A 774 -15.37 16.50 2.62
C THR A 774 -14.14 17.21 2.04
N VAL A 775 -12.94 16.88 2.56
CA VAL A 775 -11.69 17.62 2.31
C VAL A 775 -11.43 17.84 0.81
N ALA A 776 -11.48 16.79 -0.02
CA ALA A 776 -11.28 16.93 -1.46
C ALA A 776 -12.27 17.93 -2.11
N GLU A 777 -13.54 17.92 -1.71
CA GLU A 777 -14.55 18.82 -2.28
C GLU A 777 -14.31 20.29 -1.94
N THR A 778 -13.62 20.58 -0.83
CA THR A 778 -13.26 21.95 -0.45
C THR A 778 -12.27 22.59 -1.43
N PHE A 779 -11.46 21.78 -2.11
CA PHE A 779 -10.52 22.25 -3.13
C PHE A 779 -11.17 22.48 -4.50
N LEU A 780 -12.43 22.09 -4.68
CA LEU A 780 -13.16 22.40 -5.91
C LEU A 780 -13.50 23.89 -6.02
N ALA A 781 -13.67 24.59 -4.89
CA ALA A 781 -14.05 26.00 -4.87
C ALA A 781 -13.01 26.86 -4.13
N GLY A 782 -12.61 27.98 -4.74
CA GLY A 782 -11.73 28.97 -4.11
C GLY A 782 -10.23 28.62 -4.07
N HIS A 783 -9.81 27.52 -4.71
CA HIS A 783 -8.42 27.04 -4.71
C HIS A 783 -7.76 27.05 -6.10
N GLY A 784 -8.32 27.83 -7.05
CA GLY A 784 -7.83 27.86 -8.43
C GLY A 784 -8.26 26.61 -9.20
N SER A 785 -7.33 26.05 -9.99
CA SER A 785 -7.59 24.91 -10.86
C SER A 785 -6.70 23.70 -10.53
N PRO A 786 -6.69 23.16 -9.30
CA PRO A 786 -5.91 21.95 -9.00
C PRO A 786 -6.54 20.71 -9.63
N PHE A 787 -5.76 19.65 -9.85
CA PHE A 787 -6.32 18.33 -10.11
C PHE A 787 -6.79 17.73 -8.78
N VAL A 788 -8.05 17.32 -8.67
CA VAL A 788 -8.60 16.77 -7.41
C VAL A 788 -9.30 15.45 -7.67
N ALA A 789 -9.00 14.42 -6.89
CA ALA A 789 -9.69 13.15 -7.00
C ALA A 789 -10.05 12.58 -5.62
N GLN A 790 -11.29 12.13 -5.45
CA GLN A 790 -11.67 11.21 -4.37
C GLN A 790 -11.89 9.84 -5.00
N VAL A 791 -11.02 8.88 -4.72
CA VAL A 791 -10.97 7.58 -5.43
C VAL A 791 -10.80 6.43 -4.45
N SER A 792 -11.16 5.22 -4.88
CA SER A 792 -11.16 4.02 -4.02
C SER A 792 -10.37 2.87 -4.63
N ILE A 793 -9.68 2.10 -3.79
CA ILE A 793 -9.03 0.84 -4.20
C ILE A 793 -10.04 -0.21 -4.69
N ALA A 794 -11.32 -0.09 -4.30
CA ALA A 794 -12.43 -0.87 -4.86
C ALA A 794 -12.66 -0.62 -6.36
N ASN A 795 -12.03 0.40 -6.92
CA ASN A 795 -11.96 0.68 -8.35
C ASN A 795 -10.49 0.94 -8.74
N ALA A 796 -9.63 -0.06 -8.55
CA ALA A 796 -8.20 0.02 -8.84
C ALA A 796 -7.87 0.62 -10.23
N PRO A 797 -8.59 0.30 -11.33
CA PRO A 797 -8.37 0.96 -12.62
C PRO A 797 -8.54 2.48 -12.56
N LYS A 798 -9.62 2.98 -11.94
CA LYS A 798 -9.85 4.43 -11.80
C LYS A 798 -8.81 5.06 -10.87
N LEU A 799 -8.46 4.41 -9.76
CA LEU A 799 -7.38 4.86 -8.87
C LEU A 799 -6.05 5.04 -9.63
N TYR A 800 -5.59 4.02 -10.34
CA TYR A 800 -4.33 4.08 -11.09
C TYR A 800 -4.37 5.14 -12.19
N ARG A 801 -5.50 5.28 -12.89
CA ARG A 801 -5.66 6.34 -13.90
C ARG A 801 -5.63 7.73 -13.28
N SER A 802 -6.28 7.95 -12.14
CA SER A 802 -6.25 9.24 -11.45
C SER A 802 -4.87 9.61 -10.93
N ILE A 803 -4.08 8.63 -10.45
CA ILE A 803 -2.67 8.86 -10.09
C ILE A 803 -1.89 9.29 -11.34
N LEU A 804 -2.03 8.57 -12.45
CA LEU A 804 -1.35 8.85 -13.71
C LEU A 804 -1.71 10.22 -14.30
N ASP A 805 -3.01 10.55 -14.37
CA ASP A 805 -3.48 11.85 -14.82
C ASP A 805 -2.99 12.98 -13.90
N GLY A 806 -2.92 12.72 -12.59
CA GLY A 806 -2.34 13.63 -11.60
C GLY A 806 -0.84 13.85 -11.80
N LEU A 807 -0.08 12.81 -12.18
CA LEU A 807 1.35 12.90 -12.51
C LEU A 807 1.61 13.71 -13.78
N GLU A 808 0.75 13.58 -14.80
CA GLU A 808 0.79 14.39 -16.02
C GLU A 808 0.34 15.83 -15.81
N TYR A 809 -0.47 16.08 -14.77
CA TYR A 809 -1.00 17.40 -14.52
C TYR A 809 0.13 18.39 -14.17
N ARG A 810 0.17 19.51 -14.90
CA ARG A 810 1.18 20.57 -14.75
C ARG A 810 1.14 21.27 -13.39
N GLY A 811 0.01 21.28 -12.68
CA GLY A 811 -0.09 21.90 -11.36
C GLY A 811 -0.08 20.89 -10.21
N THR A 812 -0.61 21.33 -9.06
CA THR A 812 -0.78 20.50 -7.88
C THR A 812 -1.91 19.49 -8.08
N ALA A 813 -1.67 18.24 -7.70
CA ALA A 813 -2.71 17.21 -7.63
C ALA A 813 -3.02 16.88 -6.17
N PHE A 814 -4.29 16.68 -5.83
CA PHE A 814 -4.74 16.19 -4.52
C PHE A 814 -5.64 14.96 -4.69
N LEU A 815 -5.26 13.87 -4.06
CA LEU A 815 -6.01 12.62 -4.05
C LEU A 815 -6.47 12.33 -2.62
N GLN A 816 -7.75 12.03 -2.42
CA GLN A 816 -8.28 11.51 -1.15
C GLN A 816 -8.75 10.07 -1.37
N CYS A 817 -8.21 9.14 -0.60
CA CYS A 817 -8.57 7.73 -0.67
C CYS A 817 -9.10 7.28 0.69
N PHE A 818 -10.33 6.78 0.75
CA PHE A 818 -10.81 6.15 1.98
C PHE A 818 -10.06 4.83 2.21
N THR A 819 -9.57 4.64 3.43
CA THR A 819 -8.84 3.46 3.84
C THR A 819 -9.34 3.03 5.21
N THR A 820 -9.78 1.78 5.36
CA THR A 820 -10.18 1.33 6.70
C THR A 820 -8.99 1.18 7.62
N CYS A 821 -9.24 1.46 8.90
CA CYS A 821 -8.35 1.11 9.99
C CYS A 821 -8.99 -0.06 10.74
N GLN A 822 -8.41 -1.25 10.58
CA GLN A 822 -8.90 -2.50 11.18
C GLN A 822 -9.25 -2.34 12.68
N PRO A 823 -8.30 -1.93 13.55
CA PRO A 823 -8.57 -1.82 14.98
C PRO A 823 -9.61 -0.75 15.29
N GLU A 824 -9.49 0.44 14.68
CA GLU A 824 -10.34 1.57 15.04
C GLU A 824 -11.76 1.49 14.45
N HIS A 825 -11.93 0.83 13.31
CA HIS A 825 -13.26 0.59 12.74
C HIS A 825 -13.86 -0.72 13.28
N GLY A 826 -13.04 -1.57 13.90
CA GLY A 826 -13.40 -2.86 14.43
C GLY A 826 -13.88 -3.81 13.34
N VAL A 827 -13.06 -3.96 12.30
CA VAL A 827 -13.29 -4.85 11.16
C VAL A 827 -12.14 -5.86 11.04
N PRO A 828 -12.40 -7.08 10.52
CA PRO A 828 -11.35 -8.07 10.24
C PRO A 828 -10.24 -7.57 9.30
N ASP A 829 -9.08 -8.22 9.37
CA ASP A 829 -7.86 -7.81 8.66
C ASP A 829 -8.03 -7.75 7.13
N ASP A 830 -8.82 -8.65 6.54
CA ASP A 830 -9.04 -8.76 5.10
C ASP A 830 -10.05 -7.75 4.52
N MET A 831 -10.64 -6.90 5.36
CA MET A 831 -11.83 -6.11 4.98
C MET A 831 -11.55 -4.79 4.26
N ALA A 832 -10.28 -4.41 4.04
CA ALA A 832 -9.93 -3.10 3.50
C ALA A 832 -10.58 -2.80 2.14
N LEU A 833 -10.47 -3.73 1.19
CA LEU A 833 -11.10 -3.60 -0.13
C LEU A 833 -12.63 -3.50 -0.02
N THR A 834 -13.23 -4.42 0.73
CA THR A 834 -14.69 -4.52 0.85
C THR A 834 -15.28 -3.29 1.52
N GLN A 835 -14.63 -2.76 2.55
CA GLN A 835 -15.11 -1.55 3.21
C GLN A 835 -14.91 -0.33 2.32
N ALA A 836 -13.80 -0.21 1.59
CA ALA A 836 -13.62 0.85 0.60
C ALA A 836 -14.71 0.83 -0.49
N GLN A 837 -15.20 -0.36 -0.88
CA GLN A 837 -16.36 -0.50 -1.76
C GLN A 837 -17.66 -0.04 -1.07
N ARG A 838 -17.93 -0.53 0.15
CA ARG A 838 -19.15 -0.22 0.92
C ARG A 838 -19.27 1.28 1.19
N VAL A 839 -18.18 1.96 1.53
CA VAL A 839 -18.18 3.41 1.80
C VAL A 839 -18.47 4.21 0.53
N ARG A 840 -17.92 3.80 -0.63
CA ARG A 840 -18.23 4.42 -1.93
C ARG A 840 -19.71 4.23 -2.28
N ASP A 841 -20.17 2.98 -2.28
CA ASP A 841 -21.50 2.60 -2.76
C ASP A 841 -22.61 3.15 -1.86
N SER A 842 -22.32 3.36 -0.58
CA SER A 842 -23.24 3.96 0.40
C SER A 842 -23.25 5.49 0.41
N ARG A 843 -22.42 6.17 -0.39
CA ARG A 843 -22.20 7.64 -0.33
C ARG A 843 -21.49 8.14 0.93
N GLY A 844 -20.81 7.27 1.67
CA GLY A 844 -19.93 7.68 2.77
C GLY A 844 -18.71 8.47 2.28
N ALA A 845 -18.15 8.05 1.14
CA ALA A 845 -17.07 8.73 0.40
C ALA A 845 -17.22 8.40 -1.11
N PRO A 846 -18.14 9.06 -1.84
CA PRO A 846 -18.39 8.79 -3.25
C PRO A 846 -17.18 9.16 -4.13
N GLU A 847 -16.99 8.48 -5.25
CA GLU A 847 -15.85 8.78 -6.14
C GLU A 847 -16.08 10.04 -6.98
N PHE A 848 -15.06 10.84 -7.19
CA PHE A 848 -15.06 11.86 -8.24
C PHE A 848 -13.65 12.19 -8.70
N VAL A 849 -13.53 12.71 -9.92
CA VAL A 849 -12.28 13.29 -10.45
C VAL A 849 -12.60 14.64 -11.06
N PHE A 850 -11.97 15.69 -10.56
CA PHE A 850 -11.94 17.02 -11.15
C PHE A 850 -10.63 17.20 -11.90
N ASN A 851 -10.70 17.19 -13.22
CA ASN A 851 -9.56 17.37 -14.11
C ASN A 851 -9.74 18.66 -14.94
N PRO A 852 -9.07 19.77 -14.56
CA PRO A 852 -9.21 21.05 -15.25
C PRO A 852 -8.61 21.07 -16.66
N ARG A 853 -7.90 20.01 -17.09
CA ARG A 853 -7.45 19.86 -18.49
C ARG A 853 -8.60 19.61 -19.46
N LEU A 854 -9.77 19.18 -18.96
CA LEU A 854 -10.92 18.78 -19.79
C LEU A 854 -11.86 19.95 -20.15
N GLY A 855 -11.80 21.05 -19.40
CA GLY A 855 -12.65 22.22 -19.62
C GLY A 855 -12.65 23.17 -18.42
N GLU A 856 -13.33 24.29 -18.58
CA GLU A 856 -13.39 25.36 -17.57
C GLU A 856 -14.59 25.19 -16.63
N THR A 857 -15.64 24.51 -17.08
CA THR A 857 -16.85 24.29 -16.28
C THR A 857 -16.77 22.98 -15.48
N TYR A 858 -17.48 22.91 -14.35
CA TYR A 858 -17.57 21.65 -13.60
C TYR A 858 -18.19 20.52 -14.43
N GLN A 859 -19.11 20.81 -15.35
CA GLN A 859 -19.75 19.81 -16.19
C GLN A 859 -18.77 19.13 -17.16
N GLU A 860 -17.73 19.85 -17.58
CA GLU A 860 -16.65 19.31 -18.43
C GLU A 860 -15.57 18.62 -17.60
N ALA A 861 -15.20 19.22 -16.46
CA ALA A 861 -14.04 18.82 -15.68
C ALA A 861 -14.33 17.79 -14.56
N LEU A 862 -15.57 17.67 -14.07
CA LEU A 862 -15.93 16.83 -12.92
C LEU A 862 -16.60 15.51 -13.35
N ASP A 863 -15.85 14.40 -13.25
CA ASP A 863 -16.32 13.05 -13.54
C ASP A 863 -16.77 12.30 -12.27
N LEU A 864 -18.05 11.91 -12.23
CA LEU A 864 -18.66 11.10 -11.17
C LEU A 864 -18.83 9.61 -11.53
N LYS A 865 -18.33 9.15 -12.69
CA LYS A 865 -18.39 7.72 -13.08
C LYS A 865 -17.65 6.85 -12.06
N GLY A 866 -18.08 5.60 -11.89
CA GLY A 866 -17.57 4.69 -10.85
C GLY A 866 -18.49 4.57 -9.63
N ASN A 867 -19.38 5.54 -9.45
CA ASN A 867 -20.48 5.44 -8.50
C ASN A 867 -21.67 4.70 -9.12
N PRO A 868 -22.26 3.69 -8.46
CA PRO A 868 -23.46 3.03 -8.96
C PRO A 868 -24.70 3.92 -8.80
N SER A 869 -25.75 3.73 -9.61
CA SER A 869 -27.01 4.51 -9.58
C SER A 869 -26.79 6.03 -9.53
N ILE A 870 -26.00 6.56 -10.48
CA ILE A 870 -25.45 7.92 -10.43
C ILE A 870 -26.51 9.05 -10.44
N GLU A 871 -27.72 8.81 -10.94
CA GLU A 871 -28.83 9.78 -11.00
C GLU A 871 -29.78 9.71 -9.78
N MET A 872 -29.48 8.81 -8.84
CA MET A 872 -30.29 8.50 -7.65
C MET A 872 -29.58 8.95 -6.37
N ASP A 873 -30.30 9.07 -5.26
CA ASP A 873 -29.72 9.36 -3.95
C ASP A 873 -28.83 8.21 -3.46
N TRP A 874 -29.29 6.97 -3.68
CA TRP A 874 -28.68 5.76 -3.14
C TRP A 874 -28.49 4.69 -4.22
N TYR A 875 -27.56 3.77 -3.97
CA TYR A 875 -27.37 2.60 -4.81
C TYR A 875 -28.56 1.63 -4.66
N GLU A 876 -29.11 1.16 -5.77
CA GLU A 876 -30.11 0.10 -5.79
C GLU A 876 -29.45 -1.27 -5.96
N SER A 877 -29.57 -2.12 -4.93
CA SER A 877 -29.00 -3.47 -4.90
C SER A 877 -30.08 -4.50 -4.55
N LYS A 878 -29.72 -5.79 -4.51
CA LYS A 878 -30.62 -6.88 -4.16
C LYS A 878 -30.05 -7.69 -2.99
N LEU A 879 -30.91 -8.12 -2.07
CA LEU A 879 -30.52 -9.07 -1.02
C LEU A 879 -30.22 -10.43 -1.67
N LYS A 880 -29.04 -11.02 -1.40
CA LYS A 880 -28.59 -12.25 -2.08
C LYS A 880 -29.55 -13.44 -1.90
N GLY A 881 -30.30 -13.52 -0.78
CA GLY A 881 -31.21 -14.63 -0.49
C GLY A 881 -32.63 -14.47 -1.04
N SER A 882 -33.18 -13.26 -1.08
CA SER A 882 -34.58 -13.02 -1.49
C SER A 882 -34.71 -12.38 -2.87
N ASN A 883 -33.60 -11.88 -3.45
CA ASN A 883 -33.60 -11.00 -4.61
C ASN A 883 -34.47 -9.73 -4.45
N GLU A 884 -34.91 -9.41 -3.24
CA GLU A 884 -35.67 -8.20 -2.92
C GLU A 884 -34.78 -6.97 -3.18
N PRO A 885 -35.22 -5.99 -4.00
CA PRO A 885 -34.47 -4.77 -4.21
C PRO A 885 -34.47 -3.92 -2.94
N TYR A 886 -33.33 -3.31 -2.63
CA TYR A 886 -33.20 -2.39 -1.51
C TYR A 886 -32.23 -1.26 -1.85
N ARG A 887 -32.33 -0.17 -1.09
CA ARG A 887 -31.46 1.01 -1.24
C ARG A 887 -30.29 0.91 -0.28
N TYR A 888 -29.09 0.74 -0.81
CA TYR A 888 -27.86 0.70 -0.03
C TYR A 888 -27.44 2.11 0.39
N THR A 889 -27.71 2.44 1.66
CA THR A 889 -27.42 3.75 2.28
C THR A 889 -26.22 3.67 3.24
N VAL A 890 -25.74 4.82 3.73
CA VAL A 890 -24.69 4.84 4.79
C VAL A 890 -25.07 4.06 6.05
N ALA A 891 -26.35 3.90 6.38
CA ALA A 891 -26.76 3.06 7.50
C ALA A 891 -26.44 1.56 7.26
N HIS A 892 -26.46 1.10 6.02
CA HIS A 892 -26.10 -0.28 5.66
C HIS A 892 -24.59 -0.50 5.76
N TRP A 893 -23.78 0.48 5.35
CA TRP A 893 -22.33 0.44 5.60
C TRP A 893 -22.04 0.47 7.10
N CYS A 894 -22.71 1.36 7.86
CA CYS A 894 -22.51 1.48 9.29
C CYS A 894 -22.82 0.17 10.05
N ALA A 895 -23.74 -0.65 9.53
CA ALA A 895 -24.04 -1.98 10.08
C ALA A 895 -22.88 -2.98 9.98
N THR A 896 -21.82 -2.65 9.24
CA THR A 896 -20.68 -3.53 9.00
C THR A 896 -19.40 -3.15 9.76
N GLU A 897 -19.42 -2.08 10.56
CA GLU A 897 -18.28 -1.62 11.35
C GLU A 897 -18.64 -1.56 12.83
N ALA A 898 -17.78 -2.09 13.69
CA ALA A 898 -18.07 -2.15 15.12
C ALA A 898 -18.14 -0.77 15.79
N ARG A 899 -17.43 0.23 15.24
CA ARG A 899 -17.47 1.61 15.75
C ARG A 899 -18.87 2.23 15.76
N PHE A 900 -19.80 1.73 14.94
CA PHE A 900 -21.17 2.24 14.88
C PHE A 900 -22.21 1.36 15.61
N ARG A 901 -21.79 0.27 16.26
CA ARG A 901 -22.70 -0.75 16.83
C ARG A 901 -23.79 -0.19 17.76
N ASN A 902 -23.50 0.89 18.49
CA ASN A 902 -24.46 1.49 19.43
C ASN A 902 -25.60 2.24 18.72
N HIS A 903 -25.43 2.58 17.44
CA HIS A 903 -26.46 3.23 16.62
C HIS A 903 -27.48 2.24 16.04
N LEU A 904 -27.25 0.94 16.19
CA LEU A 904 -27.98 -0.12 15.51
C LEU A 904 -28.39 -1.20 16.52
N LYS A 905 -29.69 -1.32 16.79
CA LYS A 905 -30.21 -2.39 17.66
C LYS A 905 -30.85 -3.48 16.81
N LYS A 906 -30.47 -4.74 17.02
CA LYS A 906 -31.16 -5.88 16.40
C LYS A 906 -32.57 -5.97 16.99
N VAL A 907 -33.57 -6.05 16.11
CA VAL A 907 -34.99 -6.16 16.48
C VAL A 907 -35.62 -7.32 15.71
N LYS A 908 -36.72 -7.88 16.23
CA LYS A 908 -37.47 -8.91 15.51
C LYS A 908 -38.30 -8.29 14.38
N GLN A 909 -38.72 -9.10 13.41
CA GLN A 909 -39.53 -8.62 12.28
C GLN A 909 -40.85 -7.99 12.74
N GLU A 910 -41.50 -8.57 13.75
CA GLU A 910 -42.77 -8.07 14.30
C GLU A 910 -42.60 -6.74 15.04
N GLU A 911 -41.42 -6.50 15.62
CA GLU A 911 -41.06 -5.23 16.25
C GLU A 911 -40.74 -4.19 15.17
N ALA A 912 -39.96 -4.57 14.15
CA ALA A 912 -39.63 -3.70 13.03
C ALA A 912 -40.87 -3.24 12.24
N ALA A 913 -41.90 -4.08 12.14
CA ALA A 913 -43.17 -3.73 11.50
C ALA A 913 -43.92 -2.56 12.19
N LYS A 914 -43.58 -2.26 13.46
CA LYS A 914 -44.13 -1.12 14.23
C LYS A 914 -43.29 0.16 14.06
N LEU A 915 -42.14 0.08 13.39
CA LEU A 915 -41.18 1.16 13.21
C LEU A 915 -41.30 1.75 11.79
N VAL A 916 -40.74 2.94 11.58
CA VAL A 916 -40.74 3.58 10.25
C VAL A 916 -39.60 3.03 9.39
N PRO A 917 -39.85 2.53 8.17
CA PRO A 917 -38.77 2.15 7.25
C PRO A 917 -37.90 3.38 6.92
N LEU A 918 -36.57 3.23 6.92
CA LEU A 918 -35.65 4.34 6.64
C LEU A 918 -35.95 5.03 5.30
N GLU A 919 -36.26 4.27 4.26
CA GLU A 919 -36.62 4.80 2.95
C GLU A 919 -37.82 5.75 3.00
N ASN A 920 -38.83 5.43 3.81
CA ASN A 920 -40.01 6.27 4.01
C ASN A 920 -39.64 7.51 4.83
N MET A 921 -38.85 7.34 5.90
CA MET A 921 -38.36 8.49 6.68
C MET A 921 -37.57 9.48 5.82
N LEU A 922 -36.70 8.98 4.94
CA LEU A 922 -35.89 9.81 4.03
C LEU A 922 -36.75 10.59 3.03
N VAL A 923 -37.91 10.10 2.60
CA VAL A 923 -38.85 10.88 1.78
C VAL A 923 -39.36 12.11 2.54
N ARG A 924 -39.64 11.96 3.84
CA ARG A 924 -40.28 12.98 4.68
C ARG A 924 -39.35 14.12 5.12
N ILE A 925 -38.09 13.78 5.41
CA ILE A 925 -37.11 14.71 5.99
C ILE A 925 -36.24 15.38 4.92
N THR A 926 -35.93 16.67 5.10
CA THR A 926 -34.99 17.44 4.28
C THR A 926 -33.86 18.01 5.14
N GLN A 927 -32.78 18.50 4.52
CA GLN A 927 -31.73 19.22 5.25
C GLN A 927 -32.28 20.46 5.97
N GLN A 928 -33.26 21.16 5.38
CA GLN A 928 -33.87 22.32 6.02
C GLN A 928 -34.56 21.92 7.33
N ASP A 929 -35.22 20.76 7.37
CA ASP A 929 -35.82 20.24 8.61
C ASP A 929 -34.76 19.90 9.68
N VAL A 930 -33.56 19.48 9.26
CA VAL A 930 -32.41 19.30 10.16
C VAL A 930 -31.94 20.63 10.74
N VAL A 931 -31.74 21.64 9.88
CA VAL A 931 -31.28 22.99 10.28
C VAL A 931 -32.25 23.64 11.28
N TYR A 932 -33.55 23.59 11.02
CA TYR A 932 -34.57 24.15 11.90
C TYR A 932 -35.00 23.19 13.03
N ARG A 933 -34.28 22.08 13.24
CA ARG A 933 -34.54 21.08 14.29
C ARG A 933 -35.97 20.53 14.31
N ARG A 934 -36.65 20.53 13.17
CA ARG A 934 -38.03 20.03 13.03
C ARG A 934 -38.12 18.51 13.24
N TYR A 935 -37.00 17.80 13.14
CA TYR A 935 -36.91 16.38 13.46
C TYR A 935 -37.11 16.04 14.95
N LEU A 936 -37.09 17.04 15.83
CA LEU A 936 -37.41 16.89 17.26
C LEU A 936 -38.88 17.18 17.58
N ARG A 937 -39.66 17.66 16.60
CA ARG A 937 -41.04 18.08 16.78
C ARG A 937 -42.01 16.98 16.37
N GLU A 938 -42.69 16.36 17.32
CA GLU A 938 -43.58 15.21 17.07
C GLU A 938 -44.75 15.52 16.13
N ASP A 939 -45.18 16.77 16.07
CA ASP A 939 -46.26 17.26 15.20
C ASP A 939 -45.84 17.46 13.73
N HIS A 940 -44.54 17.41 13.45
CA HIS A 940 -43.97 17.69 12.13
C HIS A 940 -43.71 16.41 11.32
N ARG A 941 -43.90 16.46 10.00
CA ARG A 941 -43.70 15.28 9.10
C ARG A 941 -42.28 14.69 9.16
N ALA A 942 -41.32 15.52 9.55
CA ALA A 942 -39.91 15.19 9.62
C ALA A 942 -39.46 14.66 11.01
N TYR A 943 -40.37 14.48 11.97
CA TYR A 943 -40.05 13.92 13.27
C TYR A 943 -39.31 12.59 13.14
N VAL A 944 -38.17 12.47 13.83
CA VAL A 944 -37.40 11.21 13.88
C VAL A 944 -37.46 10.68 15.32
N PRO A 945 -38.30 9.68 15.61
CA PRO A 945 -38.27 9.00 16.90
C PRO A 945 -36.92 8.29 17.08
N ASP A 946 -36.31 8.40 18.26
CA ASP A 946 -35.04 7.73 18.54
C ASP A 946 -35.24 6.21 18.60
N PHE A 947 -34.45 5.45 17.84
CA PHE A 947 -34.68 4.02 17.59
C PHE A 947 -36.07 3.67 17.03
N GLY A 948 -36.80 4.64 16.49
CA GLY A 948 -38.12 4.45 15.88
C GLY A 948 -38.09 4.27 14.36
N VAL A 949 -36.90 4.27 13.75
CA VAL A 949 -36.67 4.02 12.32
C VAL A 949 -35.88 2.73 12.17
N TYR A 950 -36.11 1.95 11.11
CA TYR A 950 -35.37 0.69 10.88
C TYR A 950 -34.87 0.51 9.44
N ILE A 951 -33.88 -0.36 9.29
CA ILE A 951 -33.40 -0.90 7.99
C ILE A 951 -33.44 -2.42 8.00
N LYS A 952 -33.44 -2.98 6.79
CA LYS A 952 -33.13 -4.39 6.54
C LYS A 952 -31.66 -4.50 6.14
N THR A 953 -30.93 -5.42 6.74
CA THR A 953 -29.54 -5.74 6.43
C THR A 953 -29.41 -7.22 6.09
N GLN A 954 -28.37 -7.59 5.35
CA GLN A 954 -28.08 -8.99 5.08
C GLN A 954 -27.39 -9.62 6.30
N GLY A 955 -28.00 -10.66 6.87
CA GLY A 955 -27.43 -11.49 7.93
C GLY A 955 -26.30 -12.38 7.43
N SER A 956 -25.58 -13.01 8.35
CA SER A 956 -24.45 -13.89 8.04
C SER A 956 -24.83 -15.08 7.16
N ASN A 957 -26.08 -15.55 7.24
CA ASN A 957 -26.59 -16.69 6.47
C ASN A 957 -27.34 -16.24 5.20
N GLY A 958 -27.30 -14.95 4.87
CA GLY A 958 -28.00 -14.36 3.72
C GLY A 958 -29.47 -14.03 3.95
N ASP A 959 -29.99 -14.28 5.16
CA ASP A 959 -31.32 -13.90 5.62
C ASP A 959 -31.43 -12.39 5.89
N ALA A 960 -32.67 -11.89 5.97
CA ALA A 960 -32.91 -10.48 6.26
C ALA A 960 -32.89 -10.24 7.79
N GLU A 961 -31.96 -9.41 8.24
CA GLU A 961 -31.92 -8.92 9.63
C GLU A 961 -32.48 -7.51 9.73
N TYR A 962 -33.25 -7.24 10.78
CA TYR A 962 -33.85 -5.93 11.03
C TYR A 962 -33.06 -5.18 12.10
N ARG A 963 -32.69 -3.93 11.79
CA ARG A 963 -31.93 -3.05 12.68
C ARG A 963 -32.68 -1.74 12.91
N SER A 964 -33.02 -1.43 14.16
CA SER A 964 -33.52 -0.09 14.50
C SER A 964 -32.36 0.88 14.67
N LEU A 965 -32.58 2.14 14.26
CA LEU A 965 -31.56 3.16 14.08
C LEU A 965 -31.70 4.26 15.12
N SER A 966 -30.59 4.65 15.75
CA SER A 966 -30.53 5.90 16.50
C SER A 966 -30.94 7.09 15.63
N ARG A 967 -31.51 8.13 16.24
CA ARG A 967 -31.85 9.38 15.55
C ARG A 967 -30.65 9.95 14.78
N GLN A 968 -29.46 9.95 15.38
CA GLN A 968 -28.26 10.50 14.73
C GLN A 968 -27.92 9.80 13.41
N LEU A 969 -28.10 8.48 13.32
CA LEU A 969 -27.82 7.73 12.10
C LEU A 969 -28.80 8.04 10.98
N VAL A 970 -30.05 8.35 11.30
CA VAL A 970 -31.00 8.88 10.32
C VAL A 970 -30.54 10.24 9.81
N LEU A 971 -30.09 11.14 10.69
CA LEU A 971 -29.56 12.46 10.31
C LEU A 971 -28.30 12.36 9.45
N PHE A 972 -27.41 11.41 9.75
CA PHE A 972 -26.24 11.13 8.92
C PHE A 972 -26.62 10.70 7.49
N CYS A 973 -27.69 9.91 7.33
CA CYS A 973 -28.21 9.59 6.00
C CYS A 973 -28.70 10.83 5.25
N VAL A 974 -29.35 11.78 5.92
CA VAL A 974 -29.83 13.03 5.32
C VAL A 974 -28.66 13.89 4.85
N GLU A 975 -27.63 14.01 5.68
CA GLU A 975 -26.43 14.77 5.42
C GLU A 975 -25.68 14.20 4.21
N ARG A 976 -25.42 12.88 4.16
CA ARG A 976 -24.74 12.24 3.03
C ARG A 976 -25.51 12.33 1.72
N ARG A 977 -26.84 12.19 1.77
CA ARG A 977 -27.70 12.44 0.60
C ARG A 977 -27.55 13.88 0.08
N LYS A 978 -27.49 14.87 0.98
CA LYS A 978 -27.29 16.27 0.60
C LYS A 978 -25.94 16.47 -0.08
N ALA A 979 -24.85 15.95 0.51
CA ALA A 979 -23.52 16.03 -0.08
C ALA A 979 -23.49 15.44 -1.49
N TRP A 980 -24.08 14.26 -1.68
CA TRP A 980 -24.18 13.61 -2.98
C TRP A 980 -24.97 14.44 -4.01
N ARG A 981 -26.14 14.98 -3.63
CA ARG A 981 -26.94 15.89 -4.49
C ARG A 981 -26.18 17.14 -4.91
N MET A 982 -25.39 17.72 -4.02
CA MET A 982 -24.53 18.87 -4.33
C MET A 982 -23.46 18.50 -5.37
N LEU A 983 -22.82 17.35 -5.21
CA LEU A 983 -21.80 16.87 -6.13
C LEU A 983 -22.39 16.58 -7.52
N GLN A 984 -23.55 15.90 -7.58
CA GLN A 984 -24.30 15.70 -8.82
C GLN A 984 -24.63 17.02 -9.51
N SER A 985 -25.12 18.02 -8.75
CA SER A 985 -25.44 19.34 -9.29
C SER A 985 -24.22 20.04 -9.88
N LYS A 986 -23.04 19.93 -9.25
CA LYS A 986 -21.78 20.48 -9.81
C LYS A 986 -21.44 19.80 -11.14
N ALA A 987 -21.58 18.47 -11.21
CA ALA A 987 -21.31 17.70 -12.43
C ALA A 987 -22.39 17.83 -13.51
N GLY A 988 -23.44 18.65 -13.30
CA GLY A 988 -24.57 18.76 -14.23
C GLY A 988 -25.48 17.54 -14.28
N ILE A 989 -25.40 16.66 -13.28
CA ILE A 989 -26.26 15.48 -13.16
C ILE A 989 -27.50 15.86 -12.36
N GLU A 990 -28.67 15.65 -12.97
CA GLU A 990 -29.94 15.92 -12.32
C GLU A 990 -30.40 14.73 -11.48
N ASN A 991 -30.49 14.93 -10.15
CA ASN A 991 -30.99 13.89 -9.26
C ASN A 991 -32.52 13.77 -9.37
N ARG A 992 -32.97 12.60 -9.84
CA ARG A 992 -34.40 12.32 -10.13
C ARG A 992 -35.23 12.28 -8.85
N GLU A 993 -34.65 11.77 -7.77
CA GLU A 993 -35.33 11.64 -6.47
C GLU A 993 -35.46 12.97 -5.76
N TYR A 994 -34.47 13.86 -5.90
CA TYR A 994 -34.54 15.20 -5.37
C TYR A 994 -35.70 15.99 -5.99
N LYS A 995 -35.86 15.91 -7.31
CA LYS A 995 -36.99 16.53 -8.02
C LYS A 995 -38.33 15.99 -7.53
N ALA A 996 -38.47 14.66 -7.51
CA ALA A 996 -39.70 14.00 -7.07
C ALA A 996 -40.03 14.34 -5.60
N GLN A 997 -39.03 14.31 -4.72
CA GLN A 997 -39.19 14.61 -3.29
C GLN A 997 -39.64 16.06 -3.10
N ARG A 998 -39.01 17.02 -3.79
CA ARG A 998 -39.41 18.43 -3.69
C ARG A 998 -40.84 18.66 -4.14
N ALA A 999 -41.23 18.07 -5.27
CA ALA A 999 -42.61 18.18 -5.77
C ALA A 999 -43.62 17.58 -4.77
N LEU A 1000 -43.32 16.38 -4.26
CA LEU A 1000 -44.16 15.69 -3.28
C LEU A 1000 -44.32 16.50 -1.98
N LEU A 1001 -43.22 17.01 -1.42
CA LEU A 1001 -43.28 17.75 -0.15
C LEU A 1001 -43.98 19.11 -0.30
N VAL A 1002 -43.93 19.75 -1.47
CA VAL A 1002 -44.74 20.95 -1.75
C VAL A 1002 -46.23 20.63 -1.73
N ASP A 1003 -46.65 19.52 -2.34
CA ASP A 1003 -48.04 19.10 -2.33
C ASP A 1003 -48.52 18.70 -0.91
N VAL A 1004 -47.64 18.08 -0.10
CA VAL A 1004 -47.92 17.78 1.30
C VAL A 1004 -48.07 19.06 2.14
N ASP A 1005 -47.12 19.99 2.00
CA ASP A 1005 -47.14 21.25 2.75
C ASP A 1005 -48.30 22.16 2.30
N ALA A 1006 -48.81 21.99 1.07
CA ALA A 1006 -50.03 22.62 0.56
C ALA A 1006 -51.33 21.87 0.90
N GLY A 1007 -51.26 20.72 1.58
CA GLY A 1007 -52.42 19.91 1.97
C GLY A 1007 -53.08 19.11 0.85
N LYS A 1008 -52.46 19.02 -0.34
CA LYS A 1008 -52.96 18.20 -1.46
C LYS A 1008 -52.69 16.70 -1.28
N VAL A 1009 -51.67 16.36 -0.49
CA VAL A 1009 -51.38 15.00 -0.01
C VAL A 1009 -51.42 15.05 1.51
N SER A 1010 -52.23 14.20 2.14
CA SER A 1010 -52.34 14.19 3.59
C SER A 1010 -51.03 13.69 4.24
N LYS A 1011 -50.78 14.07 5.51
CA LYS A 1011 -49.65 13.53 6.27
C LYS A 1011 -49.76 12.01 6.43
N ASP A 1012 -50.97 11.49 6.61
CA ASP A 1012 -51.23 10.06 6.77
C ASP A 1012 -50.89 9.28 5.50
N ASP A 1013 -51.26 9.80 4.32
CA ASP A 1013 -50.89 9.21 3.03
C ASP A 1013 -49.38 9.23 2.82
N LEU A 1014 -48.72 10.35 3.13
CA LEU A 1014 -47.25 10.43 3.08
C LEU A 1014 -46.62 9.39 4.01
N PHE A 1015 -47.19 9.20 5.20
CA PHE A 1015 -46.64 8.29 6.19
C PHE A 1015 -46.82 6.82 5.80
N ALA A 1016 -47.98 6.45 5.23
CA ALA A 1016 -48.25 5.10 4.78
C ALA A 1016 -47.55 4.75 3.46
N HIS A 1017 -47.44 5.71 2.52
CA HIS A 1017 -47.11 5.42 1.11
C HIS A 1017 -45.98 6.28 0.53
N GLY A 1018 -45.21 6.99 1.35
CA GLY A 1018 -44.15 7.91 0.91
C GLY A 1018 -43.23 7.40 -0.22
N PRO A 1019 -42.63 6.20 -0.12
CA PRO A 1019 -41.77 5.65 -1.18
C PRO A 1019 -42.50 5.43 -2.51
N LEU A 1020 -43.77 5.00 -2.48
CA LEU A 1020 -44.59 4.82 -3.68
C LEU A 1020 -44.93 6.18 -4.31
N LEU A 1021 -45.38 7.14 -3.50
CA LEU A 1021 -45.70 8.50 -3.94
C LEU A 1021 -44.49 9.23 -4.54
N LEU A 1022 -43.29 8.96 -4.01
CA LEU A 1022 -42.03 9.44 -4.59
C LEU A 1022 -41.81 8.82 -5.97
N LYS A 1023 -41.91 7.49 -6.07
CA LYS A 1023 -41.67 6.73 -7.31
C LYS A 1023 -42.63 7.15 -8.44
N GLU A 1024 -43.90 7.39 -8.14
CA GLU A 1024 -44.90 7.88 -9.10
C GLU A 1024 -44.57 9.26 -9.68
N ARG A 1025 -43.84 10.08 -8.90
CA ARG A 1025 -43.41 11.44 -9.29
C ARG A 1025 -42.00 11.47 -9.86
N MET A 1026 -41.32 10.33 -9.95
CA MET A 1026 -39.97 10.29 -10.50
C MET A 1026 -40.01 10.52 -12.02
N PRO A 1027 -39.22 11.47 -12.54
CA PRO A 1027 -39.11 11.64 -13.98
C PRO A 1027 -38.53 10.39 -14.62
N ALA A 1028 -38.90 10.10 -15.87
CA ALA A 1028 -38.28 9.04 -16.67
C ALA A 1028 -36.76 9.24 -16.73
N PRO A 1029 -35.95 8.16 -16.77
CA PRO A 1029 -34.51 8.31 -16.96
C PRO A 1029 -34.27 9.08 -18.27
N ALA A 1030 -33.43 10.11 -18.22
CA ALA A 1030 -33.07 10.83 -19.43
C ALA A 1030 -32.36 9.85 -20.37
N GLY A 1031 -32.80 9.76 -21.62
CA GLY A 1031 -32.08 9.01 -22.65
C GLY A 1031 -30.68 9.62 -22.79
N HIS A 1032 -29.68 8.97 -22.20
CA HIS A 1032 -28.31 9.45 -22.19
C HIS A 1032 -27.78 9.40 -23.63
N LYS A 1033 -27.83 10.51 -24.37
CA LYS A 1033 -26.93 10.70 -25.51
C LYS A 1033 -25.55 10.91 -24.88
N PRO A 1034 -24.58 10.01 -25.08
CA PRO A 1034 -23.23 10.27 -24.62
C PRO A 1034 -22.78 11.58 -25.27
N ALA A 1035 -22.26 12.52 -24.47
CA ALA A 1035 -21.37 13.53 -25.02
C ALA A 1035 -20.31 12.75 -25.81
N ALA A 1036 -20.18 13.06 -27.10
CA ALA A 1036 -19.15 12.45 -27.94
C ALA A 1036 -17.82 12.56 -27.18
N PRO A 1037 -16.97 11.51 -27.17
CA PRO A 1037 -15.64 11.65 -26.60
C PRO A 1037 -15.01 12.88 -27.25
N ALA A 1038 -14.67 13.88 -26.44
CA ALA A 1038 -13.83 14.96 -26.92
C ALA A 1038 -12.57 14.26 -27.44
N VAL A 1039 -12.43 14.25 -28.76
CA VAL A 1039 -11.20 13.84 -29.43
C VAL A 1039 -10.14 14.73 -28.78
N GLN A 1040 -9.23 14.13 -28.02
CA GLN A 1040 -8.04 14.83 -27.58
C GLN A 1040 -7.46 15.51 -28.82
N PRO A 1041 -7.25 16.84 -28.83
CA PRO A 1041 -6.41 17.40 -29.87
C PRO A 1041 -5.09 16.60 -29.81
N PRO A 1042 -4.59 16.06 -30.93
CA PRO A 1042 -3.35 15.32 -30.91
C PRO A 1042 -2.30 16.25 -30.30
N VAL A 1043 -1.71 15.83 -29.17
CA VAL A 1043 -0.46 16.41 -28.70
C VAL A 1043 0.47 16.35 -29.90
N ALA A 1044 0.96 17.51 -30.34
CA ALA A 1044 1.83 17.60 -31.49
C ALA A 1044 2.95 16.57 -31.35
N LYS A 1045 3.02 15.62 -32.30
CA LYS A 1045 4.19 14.75 -32.42
C LYS A 1045 5.42 15.68 -32.50
N PRO A 1046 6.52 15.39 -31.78
CA PRO A 1046 7.79 16.02 -32.14
C PRO A 1046 8.04 15.67 -33.60
N ALA A 1047 8.12 16.69 -34.46
CA ALA A 1047 8.34 16.50 -35.87
C ALA A 1047 9.68 15.78 -36.06
N ALA A 1048 9.63 14.61 -36.70
CA ALA A 1048 10.82 14.05 -37.32
C ALA A 1048 11.28 15.04 -38.39
N ALA A 1049 12.54 15.44 -38.32
CA ALA A 1049 13.18 16.26 -39.32
C ALA A 1049 13.28 15.46 -40.62
N ASP A 1050 12.40 15.75 -41.58
CA ASP A 1050 12.60 15.40 -42.99
C ASP A 1050 12.96 16.68 -43.75
N ALA A 1051 14.16 16.67 -44.31
CA ALA A 1051 14.68 17.67 -45.21
C ALA A 1051 13.99 17.55 -46.58
N ALA A 1052 13.38 18.62 -47.07
CA ALA A 1052 13.21 18.86 -48.51
C ALA A 1052 12.89 20.33 -48.80
N ALA A 1053 13.62 20.88 -49.77
CA ALA A 1053 13.56 22.25 -50.26
C ALA A 1053 12.23 22.61 -50.95
N THR A 1054 11.84 23.89 -50.92
CA THR A 1054 11.72 24.81 -52.08
C THR A 1054 10.76 25.98 -51.80
N THR A 1055 11.22 27.19 -52.18
CA THR A 1055 10.47 28.38 -52.67
C THR A 1055 9.16 28.75 -51.96
N HIS A 1056 9.02 29.90 -51.30
CA HIS A 1056 9.21 31.27 -51.80
C HIS A 1056 9.25 32.24 -50.63
#